data_AF-A0A8T3DTB6-F1
#
_entry.id   AF-A0A8T3DTB6-F1
#
_cell.length_a   1.000
_cell.length_b   1.000
_cell.length_c   1.000
_cell.angle_alpha   90.00
_cell.angle_beta   90.00
_cell.angle_gamma   90.00
#
_symmetry.space_group_name_H-M   'P 1'
#
loop_
_entity.id
_entity.type
_entity.pdbx_description
1 polymer ?
#
loop_
_entity_poly.entity_id
_entity_poly.type
_entity_poly.pdbx_seq_one_letter_code
_entity_poly.pdbx_strand_id
1 'polypeptide(L)'
;MTDSPTMESVAKARDTPLPLPGPRERVRTPVEVKVETEAAKVEEEEEEEEAEEKEEVKVEKRVEDEEEEEEEVSAEKAAEEARRAEAEVAAAREKAAQKQFLAIEELVGTERNYLRNLQLSTVTIRSNLQRLQSPPPNLEAMFQHIEEVINVSSRLLSLLDQTPSSDPKFLHSLCDAFLGLTADMEMAYKEYLANYNNITAQENSYKQKEALWNEIVKVVKTSAPEVNGTSLTFFLVMPVQRIARYPMLLQTIQKHTDPQHPAYPILQETARAAVDINCRINEYKRFREVADKYKKTETLTIKDKINRLNGHSIAKKTARLSQAIKHETGMVPKLKDEEFDALEGFFYVLERGIIDLHENMATYLGHLQKFIGCRPEERDLDMDSERVAVCYKEITTALRQWIYPTFERRLQALVFKPLCALRELLAGPRNLIRKRLDKLFDYELIEEKPALSYEEQAVANTYRTINTLLLNELPQFNGTAMQLLWGVLGAFSCLHRDLAADVEQLTAGYMQQLPHNNLEAGAFWEWAEGSVLEGAKTLEGLCQSLQEELNAPIVQPLSPSSQRRLKSLTDKHGSGKIYQLTGHVVGSRDLDLTLQRGELVGVLSEMDTRGDRRRWLVDAGGPRGYVPASKLVRYHQVTQNPPPSPSPHLTIPGGGAEARRHSYTPSTFESHPVVTMALPCFQVFAGYDFTARSSHEVSLRAGEPVRVLEPHDKRGNPEWSLVEARAQRGYVPSNYLTVLPSVVAPPSSPFR
;
A
#
# COMPACT_ATOMS: atom_id res chain seq x y z
N MET A 1 1.81 -31.99 -22.28
CA MET A 1 1.12 -32.76 -23.32
C MET A 1 0.85 -31.79 -24.46
N THR A 2 1.73 -31.69 -25.46
CA THR A 2 1.90 -32.62 -26.62
C THR A 2 0.77 -32.43 -27.64
N ASP A 3 1.02 -32.13 -28.91
CA ASP A 3 2.31 -31.87 -29.59
C ASP A 3 2.14 -31.20 -30.97
N SER A 4 3.13 -30.41 -31.41
CA SER A 4 3.48 -30.10 -32.81
C SER A 4 2.40 -29.47 -33.76
N PRO A 5 2.72 -29.05 -35.02
CA PRO A 5 4.01 -28.68 -35.62
C PRO A 5 4.04 -27.25 -36.23
N THR A 6 5.18 -26.90 -36.83
CA THR A 6 5.53 -25.65 -37.55
C THR A 6 4.86 -25.46 -38.91
N MET A 7 4.70 -24.19 -39.34
CA MET A 7 5.21 -23.76 -40.67
C MET A 7 5.47 -22.24 -40.74
N GLU A 8 6.44 -21.85 -41.57
CA GLU A 8 6.82 -20.46 -41.86
C GLU A 8 5.97 -19.86 -42.99
N SER A 9 5.89 -18.52 -43.07
CA SER A 9 5.65 -17.83 -44.34
C SER A 9 6.39 -16.50 -44.40
N VAL A 10 7.13 -16.27 -45.49
CA VAL A 10 7.90 -15.05 -45.74
C VAL A 10 7.26 -14.27 -46.88
N ALA A 11 7.01 -12.97 -46.68
CA ALA A 11 6.37 -12.11 -47.66
C ALA A 11 7.35 -11.17 -48.37
N LYS A 12 7.59 -11.47 -49.67
CA LYS A 12 7.98 -10.59 -50.79
C LYS A 12 8.72 -9.27 -50.53
N ALA A 13 9.82 -9.08 -51.26
CA ALA A 13 10.23 -7.74 -51.74
C ALA A 13 10.87 -7.78 -53.15
N ARG A 14 10.25 -7.02 -54.07
CA ARG A 14 10.83 -6.22 -55.18
C ARG A 14 11.48 -6.82 -56.45
N ASP A 15 11.03 -6.21 -57.56
CA ASP A 15 11.74 -5.66 -58.73
C ASP A 15 12.23 -6.52 -59.93
N THR A 16 12.25 -5.82 -61.08
CA THR A 16 12.37 -6.16 -62.51
C THR A 16 13.83 -5.99 -63.06
N PRO A 17 14.16 -6.10 -64.38
CA PRO A 17 13.72 -7.02 -65.47
C PRO A 17 14.85 -7.55 -66.43
N LEU A 18 14.64 -8.71 -67.11
CA LEU A 18 15.30 -9.15 -68.39
C LEU A 18 16.87 -9.30 -68.40
N PRO A 19 17.57 -9.78 -69.48
CA PRO A 19 17.16 -10.37 -70.77
C PRO A 19 17.80 -11.77 -71.13
N LEU A 20 17.51 -12.25 -72.37
CA LEU A 20 18.14 -13.23 -73.32
C LEU A 20 19.54 -13.88 -73.04
N PRO A 21 19.98 -15.01 -73.69
CA PRO A 21 19.46 -15.72 -74.90
C PRO A 21 19.38 -17.29 -74.82
N GLY A 22 19.14 -17.99 -75.96
CA GLY A 22 19.17 -19.48 -76.14
C GLY A 22 20.55 -20.05 -76.54
N PRO A 23 20.69 -21.10 -77.43
CA PRO A 23 19.70 -21.83 -78.25
C PRO A 23 19.96 -23.36 -78.53
N ARG A 24 19.16 -23.98 -79.44
CA ARG A 24 19.36 -25.27 -80.20
C ARG A 24 19.14 -26.60 -79.39
N GLU A 25 18.84 -27.77 -79.98
CA GLU A 25 18.83 -28.31 -81.38
C GLU A 25 17.43 -28.85 -81.82
N ARG A 26 16.96 -28.80 -83.09
CA ARG A 26 17.34 -29.48 -84.38
C ARG A 26 16.86 -30.96 -84.42
N VAL A 27 16.27 -31.56 -85.48
CA VAL A 27 15.87 -31.27 -86.90
C VAL A 27 14.54 -32.08 -87.16
N ARG A 28 13.69 -32.00 -88.21
CA ARG A 28 13.68 -31.65 -89.67
C ARG A 28 12.28 -31.07 -90.05
N THR A 29 11.90 -30.41 -91.17
CA THR A 29 12.44 -30.01 -92.52
C THR A 29 12.34 -31.01 -93.71
N PRO A 30 11.99 -30.60 -94.96
CA PRO A 30 11.12 -29.48 -95.42
C PRO A 30 10.29 -29.82 -96.71
N VAL A 31 9.63 -28.82 -97.34
CA VAL A 31 9.74 -28.38 -98.76
C VAL A 31 8.58 -27.43 -99.14
N GLU A 32 8.83 -26.50 -100.08
CA GLU A 32 7.89 -25.45 -100.54
C GLU A 32 7.14 -25.82 -101.84
N VAL A 33 6.13 -25.00 -102.18
CA VAL A 33 5.30 -25.06 -103.39
C VAL A 33 6.12 -24.86 -104.68
N LYS A 34 5.72 -25.53 -105.77
CA LYS A 34 5.95 -25.03 -107.14
C LYS A 34 4.75 -25.27 -108.07
N VAL A 35 4.73 -24.53 -109.17
CA VAL A 35 3.62 -24.39 -110.15
C VAL A 35 3.94 -25.19 -111.42
N GLU A 36 2.99 -25.23 -112.37
CA GLU A 36 3.05 -25.77 -113.75
C GLU A 36 2.77 -27.28 -113.88
N THR A 37 2.05 -27.81 -114.89
CA THR A 37 0.82 -27.44 -115.67
C THR A 37 0.60 -28.55 -116.72
N GLU A 38 -0.65 -28.74 -117.21
CA GLU A 38 -1.00 -29.62 -118.35
C GLU A 38 -0.73 -31.14 -118.14
N ALA A 39 -1.37 -32.10 -118.81
CA ALA A 39 -2.60 -32.23 -119.61
C ALA A 39 -2.79 -33.76 -119.79
N ALA A 40 -3.94 -34.39 -120.06
CA ALA A 40 -5.37 -34.12 -120.19
C ALA A 40 -6.01 -35.49 -120.60
N LYS A 41 -7.35 -35.57 -120.75
CA LYS A 41 -8.13 -36.70 -121.33
C LYS A 41 -8.26 -37.99 -120.48
N VAL A 42 -9.42 -38.67 -120.47
CA VAL A 42 -10.78 -38.28 -120.89
C VAL A 42 -11.84 -39.14 -120.18
N GLU A 43 -13.05 -38.58 -120.07
CA GLU A 43 -14.39 -39.19 -119.86
C GLU A 43 -14.47 -40.72 -119.67
N GLU A 44 -14.83 -41.13 -118.44
CA GLU A 44 -15.98 -42.00 -118.11
C GLU A 44 -16.29 -41.79 -116.59
N GLU A 45 -17.31 -42.45 -116.02
CA GLU A 45 -17.69 -42.42 -114.58
C GLU A 45 -18.47 -41.19 -114.03
N GLU A 46 -19.26 -40.47 -114.85
CA GLU A 46 -20.43 -39.70 -114.34
C GLU A 46 -21.62 -40.64 -114.02
N GLU A 47 -21.61 -41.36 -112.88
CA GLU A 47 -22.87 -41.85 -112.24
C GLU A 47 -22.76 -42.33 -110.77
N GLU A 48 -21.57 -42.59 -110.20
CA GLU A 48 -21.45 -43.08 -108.79
C GLU A 48 -21.24 -41.97 -107.73
N GLU A 49 -20.61 -40.83 -108.03
CA GLU A 49 -20.37 -39.75 -107.04
C GLU A 49 -21.67 -39.16 -106.43
N GLU A 50 -22.78 -39.10 -107.18
CA GLU A 50 -24.04 -38.51 -106.70
C GLU A 50 -24.75 -39.36 -105.63
N ALA A 51 -24.25 -40.54 -105.30
CA ALA A 51 -24.79 -41.43 -104.27
C ALA A 51 -24.08 -41.28 -102.91
N GLU A 52 -22.74 -41.29 -102.88
CA GLU A 52 -21.96 -41.23 -101.63
C GLU A 52 -22.10 -39.86 -100.93
N GLU A 53 -22.04 -38.74 -101.67
CA GLU A 53 -22.27 -37.39 -101.11
C GLU A 53 -23.63 -37.26 -100.38
N LYS A 54 -24.65 -38.02 -100.82
CA LYS A 54 -26.01 -37.96 -100.22
C LYS A 54 -26.20 -38.89 -99.03
N GLU A 55 -25.24 -39.79 -98.76
CA GLU A 55 -25.23 -40.61 -97.55
C GLU A 55 -24.26 -40.04 -96.50
N GLU A 56 -23.09 -39.52 -96.88
CA GLU A 56 -22.17 -38.83 -95.95
C GLU A 56 -22.81 -37.58 -95.32
N VAL A 57 -23.34 -36.64 -96.12
CA VAL A 57 -24.00 -35.41 -95.62
C VAL A 57 -25.24 -35.73 -94.75
N LYS A 58 -25.79 -36.94 -94.86
CA LYS A 58 -26.94 -37.42 -94.08
C LYS A 58 -26.53 -38.20 -92.83
N VAL A 59 -25.27 -38.64 -92.73
CA VAL A 59 -24.65 -39.18 -91.52
C VAL A 59 -24.03 -38.05 -90.70
N GLU A 60 -23.21 -37.19 -91.31
CA GLU A 60 -22.61 -36.03 -90.62
C GLU A 60 -23.66 -35.18 -89.92
N LYS A 61 -24.68 -34.73 -90.66
CA LYS A 61 -25.76 -33.90 -90.09
C LYS A 61 -26.52 -34.58 -88.96
N ARG A 62 -26.57 -35.91 -88.95
CA ARG A 62 -27.24 -36.69 -87.91
C ARG A 62 -26.36 -36.89 -86.68
N VAL A 63 -25.04 -36.87 -86.85
CA VAL A 63 -24.07 -36.77 -85.74
C VAL A 63 -24.05 -35.35 -85.18
N GLU A 64 -24.15 -34.31 -86.01
CA GLU A 64 -24.35 -32.93 -85.56
C GLU A 64 -25.67 -32.77 -84.76
N ASP A 65 -26.80 -33.25 -85.28
CA ASP A 65 -28.10 -33.24 -84.57
C ASP A 65 -28.03 -34.04 -83.23
N GLU A 66 -27.29 -35.15 -83.17
CA GLU A 66 -27.12 -35.97 -81.95
C GLU A 66 -26.10 -35.37 -80.95
N GLU A 67 -25.04 -34.69 -81.42
CA GLU A 67 -24.08 -33.96 -80.56
C GLU A 67 -24.67 -32.65 -80.02
N GLU A 68 -25.51 -31.91 -80.77
CA GLU A 68 -26.25 -30.76 -80.23
C GLU A 68 -27.29 -31.19 -79.18
N GLU A 69 -28.00 -32.33 -79.36
CA GLU A 69 -28.87 -32.87 -78.31
C GLU A 69 -28.09 -33.32 -77.06
N GLU A 70 -26.89 -33.93 -77.19
CA GLU A 70 -26.06 -34.26 -76.02
C GLU A 70 -25.49 -33.00 -75.33
N GLU A 71 -25.09 -31.95 -76.05
CA GLU A 71 -24.67 -30.67 -75.45
C GLU A 71 -25.83 -29.95 -74.73
N GLU A 72 -27.05 -29.86 -75.32
CA GLU A 72 -28.21 -29.27 -74.62
C GLU A 72 -28.56 -30.07 -73.36
N VAL A 73 -28.59 -31.40 -73.42
CA VAL A 73 -28.87 -32.26 -72.25
C VAL A 73 -27.76 -32.18 -71.19
N SER A 74 -26.51 -31.94 -71.60
CA SER A 74 -25.38 -31.70 -70.70
C SER A 74 -25.49 -30.33 -70.02
N ALA A 75 -25.82 -29.28 -70.78
CA ALA A 75 -26.02 -27.93 -70.29
C ALA A 75 -27.24 -27.82 -69.36
N GLU A 76 -28.36 -28.50 -69.65
CA GLU A 76 -29.54 -28.51 -68.78
C GLU A 76 -29.24 -29.22 -67.46
N LYS A 77 -28.50 -30.35 -67.48
CA LYS A 77 -28.00 -31.00 -66.26
C LYS A 77 -27.13 -30.06 -65.43
N ALA A 78 -26.16 -29.39 -66.05
CA ALA A 78 -25.30 -28.43 -65.36
C ALA A 78 -26.11 -27.26 -64.75
N ALA A 79 -27.13 -26.77 -65.46
CA ALA A 79 -28.03 -25.72 -64.97
C ALA A 79 -28.95 -26.21 -63.84
N GLU A 80 -29.39 -27.48 -63.85
CA GLU A 80 -30.17 -28.08 -62.75
C GLU A 80 -29.29 -28.39 -61.52
N GLU A 81 -28.06 -28.86 -61.70
CA GLU A 81 -27.09 -29.01 -60.60
C GLU A 81 -26.73 -27.65 -59.98
N ALA A 82 -26.55 -26.60 -60.80
CA ALA A 82 -26.36 -25.24 -60.32
C ALA A 82 -27.58 -24.72 -59.51
N ARG A 83 -28.80 -24.85 -60.05
CA ARG A 83 -30.05 -24.50 -59.34
C ARG A 83 -30.20 -25.26 -58.02
N ARG A 84 -29.84 -26.55 -58.00
CA ARG A 84 -29.87 -27.39 -56.80
C ARG A 84 -28.82 -26.97 -55.76
N ALA A 85 -27.62 -26.61 -56.19
CA ALA A 85 -26.58 -26.07 -55.31
C ALA A 85 -26.97 -24.70 -54.74
N GLU A 86 -27.55 -23.80 -55.54
CA GLU A 86 -28.10 -22.53 -55.07
C GLU A 86 -29.23 -22.72 -54.06
N ALA A 87 -30.15 -23.67 -54.29
CA ALA A 87 -31.21 -24.02 -53.37
C ALA A 87 -30.67 -24.59 -52.03
N GLU A 88 -29.64 -25.43 -52.07
CA GLU A 88 -28.97 -25.95 -50.87
C GLU A 88 -28.25 -24.83 -50.09
N VAL A 89 -27.57 -23.91 -50.78
CA VAL A 89 -26.93 -22.72 -50.18
C VAL A 89 -27.99 -21.77 -49.58
N ALA A 90 -29.14 -21.58 -50.25
CA ALA A 90 -30.24 -20.78 -49.72
C ALA A 90 -30.85 -21.40 -48.46
N ALA A 91 -31.14 -22.71 -48.47
CA ALA A 91 -31.64 -23.44 -47.30
C ALA A 91 -30.61 -23.45 -46.15
N ALA A 92 -29.31 -23.52 -46.45
CA ALA A 92 -28.24 -23.40 -45.46
C ALA A 92 -28.19 -21.99 -44.82
N ARG A 93 -28.37 -20.92 -45.63
CA ARG A 93 -28.46 -19.53 -45.16
C ARG A 93 -29.69 -19.30 -44.28
N GLU A 94 -30.87 -19.74 -44.70
CA GLU A 94 -32.11 -19.65 -43.89
C GLU A 94 -31.93 -20.37 -42.54
N LYS A 95 -31.39 -21.59 -42.56
CA LYS A 95 -31.07 -22.39 -41.38
C LYS A 95 -29.98 -21.79 -40.49
N ALA A 96 -29.12 -20.92 -41.02
CA ALA A 96 -28.16 -20.14 -40.25
C ALA A 96 -28.84 -18.92 -39.59
N ALA A 97 -29.62 -18.14 -40.36
CA ALA A 97 -30.39 -17.00 -39.87
C ALA A 97 -31.37 -17.40 -38.75
N GLN A 98 -32.08 -18.52 -38.89
CA GLN A 98 -32.97 -19.03 -37.83
C GLN A 98 -32.20 -19.39 -36.54
N LYS A 99 -30.96 -19.90 -36.64
CA LYS A 99 -30.11 -20.17 -35.47
C LYS A 99 -29.55 -18.89 -34.85
N GLN A 100 -29.21 -17.90 -35.67
CA GLN A 100 -28.77 -16.58 -35.23
C GLN A 100 -29.89 -15.89 -34.42
N PHE A 101 -31.11 -15.89 -34.95
CA PHE A 101 -32.29 -15.35 -34.27
C PHE A 101 -32.56 -16.08 -32.94
N LEU A 102 -32.51 -17.41 -32.91
CA LEU A 102 -32.67 -18.19 -31.68
C LEU A 102 -31.56 -17.92 -30.65
N ALA A 103 -30.31 -17.71 -31.07
CA ALA A 103 -29.20 -17.35 -30.17
C ALA A 103 -29.32 -15.91 -29.64
N ILE A 104 -29.89 -15.00 -30.42
CA ILE A 104 -30.25 -13.65 -29.99
C ILE A 104 -31.37 -13.70 -28.94
N GLU A 105 -32.47 -14.40 -29.22
CA GLU A 105 -33.58 -14.59 -28.27
C GLU A 105 -33.13 -15.32 -26.99
N GLU A 106 -32.19 -16.27 -27.07
CA GLU A 106 -31.56 -16.87 -25.88
C GLU A 106 -30.83 -15.79 -25.06
N LEU A 107 -29.97 -14.96 -25.68
CA LEU A 107 -29.22 -13.93 -24.96
C LEU A 107 -30.15 -12.96 -24.23
N VAL A 108 -31.14 -12.39 -24.92
CA VAL A 108 -32.05 -11.37 -24.36
C VAL A 108 -33.07 -11.99 -23.40
N GLY A 109 -33.66 -13.14 -23.74
CA GLY A 109 -34.60 -13.86 -22.87
C GLY A 109 -33.95 -14.33 -21.57
N THR A 110 -32.72 -14.83 -21.63
CA THR A 110 -31.96 -15.19 -20.41
C THR A 110 -31.51 -13.97 -19.61
N GLU A 111 -31.28 -12.80 -20.24
CA GLU A 111 -31.02 -11.54 -19.52
C GLU A 111 -32.26 -11.08 -18.74
N ARG A 112 -33.45 -11.07 -19.37
CA ARG A 112 -34.73 -10.71 -18.69
C ARG A 112 -35.02 -11.65 -17.52
N ASN A 113 -34.78 -12.95 -17.67
CA ASN A 113 -34.93 -13.92 -16.58
C ASN A 113 -33.87 -13.75 -15.49
N TYR A 114 -32.61 -13.47 -15.84
CA TYR A 114 -31.53 -13.18 -14.89
C TYR A 114 -31.86 -11.97 -14.01
N LEU A 115 -32.23 -10.84 -14.62
CA LEU A 115 -32.61 -9.63 -13.89
C LEU A 115 -33.82 -9.86 -12.97
N ARG A 116 -34.87 -10.55 -13.47
CA ARG A 116 -36.04 -10.93 -12.65
C ARG A 116 -35.64 -11.69 -11.38
N ASN A 117 -34.72 -12.66 -11.49
CA ASN A 117 -34.27 -13.46 -10.35
C ASN A 117 -33.39 -12.67 -9.36
N LEU A 118 -32.57 -11.73 -9.85
CA LEU A 118 -31.82 -10.81 -8.97
C LEU A 118 -32.76 -9.85 -8.23
N GLN A 119 -33.76 -9.28 -8.91
CA GLN A 119 -34.77 -8.43 -8.29
C GLN A 119 -35.61 -9.21 -7.27
N LEU A 120 -36.04 -10.44 -7.60
CA LEU A 120 -36.80 -11.32 -6.70
C LEU A 120 -36.02 -11.62 -5.41
N SER A 121 -34.72 -11.88 -5.51
CA SER A 121 -33.89 -12.12 -4.33
C SER A 121 -33.57 -10.84 -3.53
N THR A 122 -33.25 -9.75 -4.21
CA THR A 122 -32.79 -8.48 -3.59
C THR A 122 -33.93 -7.61 -3.05
N VAL A 123 -35.14 -7.73 -3.62
CA VAL A 123 -36.34 -7.04 -3.14
C VAL A 123 -37.18 -7.99 -2.28
N THR A 124 -37.72 -9.06 -2.85
CA THR A 124 -38.71 -9.91 -2.15
C THR A 124 -38.07 -10.79 -1.07
N ILE A 125 -37.05 -11.60 -1.41
CA ILE A 125 -36.46 -12.54 -0.44
C ILE A 125 -35.76 -11.78 0.69
N ARG A 126 -34.94 -10.75 0.37
CA ARG A 126 -34.30 -9.89 1.37
C ARG A 126 -35.33 -9.28 2.33
N SER A 127 -36.37 -8.61 1.83
CA SER A 127 -37.40 -7.98 2.67
C SER A 127 -38.24 -8.99 3.46
N ASN A 128 -38.31 -10.26 3.03
CA ASN A 128 -38.99 -11.31 3.79
C ASN A 128 -38.10 -11.87 4.91
N LEU A 129 -36.79 -12.01 4.68
CA LEU A 129 -35.82 -12.42 5.70
C LEU A 129 -35.57 -11.35 6.77
N GLN A 130 -35.55 -10.06 6.39
CA GLN A 130 -35.47 -8.93 7.32
C GLN A 130 -36.67 -8.85 8.27
N ARG A 131 -37.83 -9.38 7.88
CA ARG A 131 -39.08 -9.38 8.66
C ARG A 131 -39.29 -10.64 9.51
N LEU A 132 -38.31 -11.55 9.57
CA LEU A 132 -38.32 -12.65 10.55
C LEU A 132 -38.16 -12.10 11.97
N GLN A 133 -38.71 -12.83 12.96
CA GLN A 133 -38.58 -12.47 14.39
C GLN A 133 -37.11 -12.47 14.86
N SER A 134 -36.26 -13.26 14.19
CA SER A 134 -34.81 -13.25 14.34
C SER A 134 -34.18 -13.20 12.94
N PRO A 135 -33.91 -12.01 12.38
CA PRO A 135 -33.37 -11.89 11.02
C PRO A 135 -31.95 -12.48 10.93
N PRO A 136 -31.53 -13.05 9.78
CA PRO A 136 -30.21 -13.65 9.64
C PRO A 136 -29.08 -12.64 9.95
N PRO A 137 -28.11 -12.97 10.82
CA PRO A 137 -27.07 -12.03 11.21
C PRO A 137 -26.15 -11.72 10.01
N ASN A 138 -25.83 -10.44 9.82
CA ASN A 138 -25.06 -9.93 8.67
C ASN A 138 -25.73 -10.11 7.29
N LEU A 139 -27.06 -10.23 7.20
CA LEU A 139 -27.78 -10.43 5.92
C LEU A 139 -27.39 -9.41 4.84
N GLU A 140 -27.32 -8.11 5.16
CA GLU A 140 -27.01 -7.07 4.16
C GLU A 140 -25.61 -7.23 3.53
N ALA A 141 -24.64 -7.80 4.24
CA ALA A 141 -23.31 -8.08 3.69
C ALA A 141 -23.35 -9.15 2.56
N MET A 142 -24.42 -9.94 2.48
CA MET A 142 -24.65 -10.88 1.38
C MET A 142 -25.21 -10.22 0.11
N PHE A 143 -25.82 -9.04 0.23
CA PHE A 143 -26.38 -8.26 -0.89
C PHE A 143 -25.48 -7.07 -1.27
N GLN A 144 -24.36 -6.86 -0.58
CA GLN A 144 -23.40 -5.82 -0.93
C GLN A 144 -22.87 -6.03 -2.37
N HIS A 145 -22.89 -4.95 -3.16
CA HIS A 145 -22.52 -4.87 -4.58
C HIS A 145 -23.49 -5.51 -5.59
N ILE A 146 -24.69 -5.95 -5.18
CA ILE A 146 -25.68 -6.51 -6.13
C ILE A 146 -26.47 -5.43 -6.87
N GLU A 147 -26.65 -4.25 -6.28
CA GLU A 147 -27.53 -3.20 -6.83
C GLU A 147 -26.88 -2.53 -8.05
N GLU A 148 -25.55 -2.42 -8.06
CA GLU A 148 -24.72 -2.02 -9.21
C GLU A 148 -24.82 -3.01 -10.37
N VAL A 149 -24.82 -4.33 -10.08
CA VAL A 149 -24.98 -5.41 -11.07
C VAL A 149 -26.40 -5.41 -11.66
N ILE A 150 -27.42 -5.23 -10.80
CA ILE A 150 -28.83 -5.06 -11.22
C ILE A 150 -28.98 -3.83 -12.11
N ASN A 151 -28.32 -2.70 -11.79
CA ASN A 151 -28.37 -1.46 -12.56
C ASN A 151 -27.81 -1.66 -13.98
N VAL A 152 -26.61 -2.21 -14.14
CA VAL A 152 -26.02 -2.39 -15.49
C VAL A 152 -26.79 -3.41 -16.33
N SER A 153 -27.31 -4.48 -15.72
CA SER A 153 -28.22 -5.45 -16.39
C SER A 153 -29.54 -4.78 -16.82
N SER A 154 -30.12 -3.94 -15.96
CA SER A 154 -31.32 -3.15 -16.29
C SER A 154 -31.09 -2.17 -17.45
N ARG A 155 -29.91 -1.52 -17.47
CA ARG A 155 -29.51 -0.61 -18.56
C ARG A 155 -29.28 -1.36 -19.87
N LEU A 156 -28.67 -2.55 -19.84
CA LEU A 156 -28.51 -3.39 -21.03
C LEU A 156 -29.87 -3.76 -21.63
N LEU A 157 -30.80 -4.27 -20.81
CA LEU A 157 -32.16 -4.55 -21.28
C LEU A 157 -32.89 -3.31 -21.78
N SER A 158 -32.79 -2.19 -21.07
CA SER A 158 -33.42 -0.93 -21.48
C SER A 158 -32.83 -0.31 -22.76
N LEU A 159 -31.69 -0.81 -23.26
CA LEU A 159 -31.15 -0.49 -24.60
C LEU A 159 -31.63 -1.52 -25.64
N LEU A 160 -31.60 -2.80 -25.30
CA LEU A 160 -32.07 -3.89 -26.17
C LEU A 160 -33.58 -3.76 -26.48
N ASP A 161 -34.41 -3.40 -25.50
CA ASP A 161 -35.86 -3.24 -25.64
C ASP A 161 -36.25 -2.03 -26.54
N GLN A 162 -35.30 -1.18 -26.97
CA GLN A 162 -35.56 -0.07 -27.89
C GLN A 162 -35.67 -0.50 -29.36
N THR A 163 -35.12 -1.66 -29.71
CA THR A 163 -35.16 -2.22 -31.06
C THR A 163 -35.85 -3.59 -31.00
N PRO A 164 -36.87 -3.90 -31.83
CA PRO A 164 -37.42 -5.26 -31.89
C PRO A 164 -36.36 -6.27 -32.35
N SER A 165 -36.34 -7.48 -31.78
CA SER A 165 -35.39 -8.54 -32.19
C SER A 165 -35.58 -9.05 -33.63
N SER A 166 -36.68 -8.67 -34.28
CA SER A 166 -36.98 -8.88 -35.68
C SER A 166 -36.51 -7.76 -36.63
N ASP A 167 -35.99 -6.64 -36.10
CA ASP A 167 -35.41 -5.56 -36.92
C ASP A 167 -34.00 -5.97 -37.41
N PRO A 168 -33.68 -5.87 -38.72
CA PRO A 168 -32.33 -6.14 -39.23
C PRO A 168 -31.19 -5.37 -38.54
N LYS A 169 -31.49 -4.22 -37.92
CA LYS A 169 -30.53 -3.42 -37.15
C LYS A 169 -30.30 -3.94 -35.73
N PHE A 170 -31.16 -4.81 -35.20
CA PHE A 170 -31.10 -5.27 -33.81
C PHE A 170 -29.72 -5.78 -33.40
N LEU A 171 -29.07 -6.55 -34.27
CA LEU A 171 -27.74 -7.09 -33.98
C LEU A 171 -26.67 -5.99 -33.84
N HIS A 172 -26.81 -4.88 -34.56
CA HIS A 172 -25.95 -3.71 -34.40
C HIS A 172 -26.25 -3.01 -33.06
N SER A 173 -27.52 -2.71 -32.78
CA SER A 173 -27.99 -2.11 -31.52
C SER A 173 -27.54 -2.91 -30.29
N LEU A 174 -27.56 -4.25 -30.37
CA LEU A 174 -27.09 -5.15 -29.31
C LEU A 174 -25.59 -5.03 -29.07
N CYS A 175 -24.80 -4.91 -30.13
CA CYS A 175 -23.35 -4.75 -30.03
C CYS A 175 -22.98 -3.37 -29.47
N ASP A 176 -23.60 -2.30 -29.99
CA ASP A 176 -23.46 -0.94 -29.47
C ASP A 176 -23.80 -0.86 -27.97
N ALA A 177 -24.92 -1.48 -27.56
CA ALA A 177 -25.39 -1.50 -26.18
C ALA A 177 -24.45 -2.25 -25.23
N PHE A 178 -23.86 -3.37 -25.68
CA PHE A 178 -22.93 -4.14 -24.87
C PHE A 178 -21.55 -3.47 -24.77
N LEU A 179 -21.02 -2.95 -25.89
CA LEU A 179 -19.76 -2.20 -25.91
C LEU A 179 -19.87 -0.91 -25.09
N GLY A 180 -20.96 -0.15 -25.25
CA GLY A 180 -21.23 1.07 -24.48
C GLY A 180 -21.40 0.86 -22.97
N LEU A 181 -21.67 -0.37 -22.52
CA LEU A 181 -21.78 -0.73 -21.10
C LEU A 181 -20.58 -1.54 -20.56
N THR A 182 -19.57 -1.83 -21.39
CA THR A 182 -18.43 -2.71 -21.06
C THR A 182 -17.70 -2.28 -19.78
N ALA A 183 -17.40 -0.98 -19.63
CA ALA A 183 -16.73 -0.46 -18.44
C ALA A 183 -17.61 -0.52 -17.18
N ASP A 184 -18.91 -0.26 -17.31
CA ASP A 184 -19.87 -0.33 -16.20
C ASP A 184 -20.07 -1.78 -15.74
N MET A 185 -20.11 -2.74 -16.66
CA MET A 185 -20.16 -4.17 -16.34
C MET A 185 -18.91 -4.61 -15.57
N GLU A 186 -17.72 -4.22 -16.03
CA GLU A 186 -16.48 -4.55 -15.34
C GLU A 186 -16.42 -3.95 -13.93
N MET A 187 -16.83 -2.69 -13.77
CA MET A 187 -16.88 -2.03 -12.45
C MET A 187 -17.87 -2.69 -11.49
N ALA A 188 -19.09 -3.03 -11.94
CA ALA A 188 -20.11 -3.65 -11.09
C ALA A 188 -19.77 -5.09 -10.72
N TYR A 189 -19.41 -5.92 -11.70
CA TYR A 189 -19.20 -7.35 -11.47
C TYR A 189 -17.90 -7.63 -10.69
N LYS A 190 -16.84 -6.81 -10.81
CA LYS A 190 -15.56 -7.09 -10.14
C LYS A 190 -15.63 -6.99 -8.61
N GLU A 191 -16.37 -6.01 -8.07
CA GLU A 191 -16.62 -5.92 -6.62
C GLU A 191 -17.52 -7.04 -6.12
N TYR A 192 -18.54 -7.40 -6.90
CA TYR A 192 -19.45 -8.49 -6.52
C TYR A 192 -18.77 -9.88 -6.51
N LEU A 193 -18.01 -10.22 -7.56
CA LEU A 193 -17.31 -11.52 -7.64
C LEU A 193 -16.18 -11.64 -6.60
N ALA A 194 -15.62 -10.52 -6.17
CA ALA A 194 -14.73 -10.45 -5.01
C ALA A 194 -15.48 -10.74 -3.69
N ASN A 195 -16.63 -10.10 -3.46
CA ASN A 195 -17.43 -10.30 -2.24
C ASN A 195 -18.08 -11.70 -2.17
N TYR A 196 -18.26 -12.40 -3.29
CA TYR A 196 -18.92 -13.72 -3.35
C TYR A 196 -18.32 -14.78 -2.40
N ASN A 197 -17.02 -14.71 -2.10
CA ASN A 197 -16.39 -15.58 -1.10
C ASN A 197 -16.96 -15.35 0.32
N ASN A 198 -17.34 -14.12 0.66
CA ASN A 198 -18.02 -13.80 1.93
C ASN A 198 -19.48 -14.27 1.92
N ILE A 199 -20.19 -14.14 0.78
CA ILE A 199 -21.58 -14.59 0.62
C ILE A 199 -21.68 -16.09 0.94
N THR A 200 -20.83 -16.90 0.32
CA THR A 200 -20.81 -18.36 0.52
C THR A 200 -20.38 -18.74 1.94
N ALA A 201 -19.41 -18.03 2.54
CA ALA A 201 -19.02 -18.23 3.93
C ALA A 201 -20.15 -17.91 4.92
N GLN A 202 -20.89 -16.81 4.70
CA GLN A 202 -21.99 -16.39 5.57
C GLN A 202 -23.16 -17.38 5.50
N GLU A 203 -23.57 -17.81 4.29
CA GLU A 203 -24.62 -18.82 4.15
C GLU A 203 -24.21 -20.16 4.77
N ASN A 204 -22.95 -20.55 4.64
CA ASN A 204 -22.43 -21.75 5.30
C ASN A 204 -22.47 -21.63 6.83
N SER A 205 -22.35 -20.42 7.40
CA SER A 205 -22.58 -20.18 8.84
C SER A 205 -24.05 -20.33 9.24
N TYR A 206 -25.00 -20.04 8.34
CA TYR A 206 -26.43 -20.25 8.57
C TYR A 206 -26.79 -21.74 8.52
N LYS A 207 -26.18 -22.51 7.62
CA LYS A 207 -26.37 -23.97 7.51
C LYS A 207 -25.97 -24.73 8.79
N GLN A 208 -25.04 -24.19 9.59
CA GLN A 208 -24.69 -24.74 10.92
C GLN A 208 -25.75 -24.47 12.00
N LYS A 209 -26.84 -23.74 11.68
CA LYS A 209 -27.92 -23.36 12.59
C LYS A 209 -29.25 -23.83 12.02
N GLU A 210 -29.55 -25.11 12.18
CA GLU A 210 -30.66 -25.80 11.51
C GLU A 210 -32.00 -25.04 11.55
N ALA A 211 -32.40 -24.50 12.70
CA ALA A 211 -33.63 -23.71 12.82
C ALA A 211 -33.65 -22.46 11.91
N LEU A 212 -32.56 -21.68 11.92
CA LEU A 212 -32.40 -20.50 11.05
C LEU A 212 -32.34 -20.91 9.58
N TRP A 213 -31.65 -22.01 9.26
CA TRP A 213 -31.58 -22.55 7.90
C TRP A 213 -32.97 -22.95 7.39
N ASN A 214 -33.76 -23.66 8.21
CA ASN A 214 -35.11 -24.07 7.86
C ASN A 214 -36.06 -22.86 7.66
N GLU A 215 -35.92 -21.79 8.44
CA GLU A 215 -36.64 -20.53 8.18
C GLU A 215 -36.21 -19.87 6.87
N ILE A 216 -34.92 -19.81 6.57
CA ILE A 216 -34.40 -19.26 5.30
C ILE A 216 -34.93 -20.08 4.10
N VAL A 217 -34.84 -21.41 4.15
CA VAL A 217 -35.35 -22.32 3.11
C VAL A 217 -36.86 -22.12 2.90
N LYS A 218 -37.63 -21.97 3.99
CA LYS A 218 -39.07 -21.69 3.94
C LYS A 218 -39.35 -20.34 3.28
N VAL A 219 -38.67 -19.27 3.69
CA VAL A 219 -38.85 -17.94 3.11
C VAL A 219 -38.49 -17.93 1.62
N VAL A 220 -37.37 -18.54 1.22
CA VAL A 220 -36.98 -18.65 -0.20
C VAL A 220 -38.08 -19.34 -1.01
N LYS A 221 -38.53 -20.53 -0.60
CA LYS A 221 -39.58 -21.30 -1.32
C LYS A 221 -40.93 -20.58 -1.39
N THR A 222 -41.34 -19.89 -0.33
CA THR A 222 -42.59 -19.12 -0.32
C THR A 222 -42.49 -17.82 -1.12
N SER A 223 -41.29 -17.24 -1.26
CA SER A 223 -41.07 -15.98 -2.01
C SER A 223 -40.89 -16.18 -3.51
N ALA A 224 -40.46 -17.37 -3.94
CA ALA A 224 -40.14 -17.68 -5.33
C ALA A 224 -40.70 -19.07 -5.73
N PRO A 225 -42.02 -19.32 -5.61
CA PRO A 225 -42.61 -20.64 -5.83
C PRO A 225 -42.49 -21.15 -7.28
N GLU A 226 -42.30 -20.26 -8.26
CA GLU A 226 -42.03 -20.63 -9.64
C GLU A 226 -40.56 -21.05 -9.89
N VAL A 227 -39.69 -20.95 -8.87
CA VAL A 227 -38.25 -21.24 -8.95
C VAL A 227 -37.91 -22.35 -7.95
N ASN A 228 -37.24 -23.42 -8.40
CA ASN A 228 -36.76 -24.50 -7.52
C ASN A 228 -35.55 -24.10 -6.64
N GLY A 229 -35.49 -22.84 -6.20
CA GLY A 229 -34.48 -22.30 -5.31
C GLY A 229 -34.66 -22.83 -3.88
N THR A 230 -33.56 -23.21 -3.24
CA THR A 230 -33.54 -23.72 -1.86
C THR A 230 -32.58 -22.96 -0.95
N SER A 231 -31.93 -21.91 -1.45
CA SER A 231 -30.86 -21.18 -0.78
C SER A 231 -30.78 -19.74 -1.30
N LEU A 232 -30.07 -18.86 -0.60
CA LEU A 232 -29.73 -17.52 -1.11
C LEU A 232 -28.65 -17.62 -2.19
N THR A 233 -27.67 -18.51 -2.00
CA THR A 233 -26.59 -18.76 -2.97
C THR A 233 -27.13 -19.19 -4.34
N PHE A 234 -28.31 -19.82 -4.43
CA PHE A 234 -28.96 -20.13 -5.71
C PHE A 234 -29.15 -18.88 -6.60
N PHE A 235 -29.55 -17.75 -6.01
CA PHE A 235 -29.72 -16.49 -6.71
C PHE A 235 -28.41 -15.69 -6.76
N LEU A 236 -27.67 -15.65 -5.65
CA LEU A 236 -26.45 -14.85 -5.50
C LEU A 236 -25.24 -15.44 -6.27
N VAL A 237 -25.31 -16.68 -6.78
CA VAL A 237 -24.32 -17.21 -7.73
C VAL A 237 -24.57 -16.74 -9.17
N MET A 238 -25.78 -16.27 -9.50
CA MET A 238 -26.15 -15.96 -10.88
C MET A 238 -25.26 -14.88 -11.54
N PRO A 239 -24.77 -13.82 -10.85
CA PRO A 239 -23.81 -12.89 -11.48
C PRO A 239 -22.47 -13.54 -11.82
N VAL A 240 -21.97 -14.42 -10.94
CA VAL A 240 -20.73 -15.20 -11.17
C VAL A 240 -20.87 -16.08 -12.42
N GLN A 241 -22.09 -16.60 -12.66
CA GLN A 241 -22.41 -17.39 -13.85
C GLN A 241 -22.64 -16.51 -15.09
N ARG A 242 -23.34 -15.38 -14.97
CA ARG A 242 -23.77 -14.55 -16.11
C ARG A 242 -22.57 -13.94 -16.83
N ILE A 243 -21.59 -13.42 -16.09
CA ILE A 243 -20.40 -12.81 -16.69
C ILE A 243 -19.59 -13.81 -17.54
N ALA A 244 -19.51 -15.07 -17.09
CA ALA A 244 -18.87 -16.14 -17.84
C ALA A 244 -19.73 -16.68 -19.02
N ARG A 245 -21.01 -16.29 -19.12
CA ARG A 245 -21.93 -16.71 -20.21
C ARG A 245 -22.00 -15.73 -21.37
N TYR A 246 -21.79 -14.43 -21.17
CA TYR A 246 -21.78 -13.46 -22.28
C TYR A 246 -20.81 -13.86 -23.42
N PRO A 247 -19.57 -14.32 -23.16
CA PRO A 247 -18.68 -14.80 -24.23
C PRO A 247 -19.30 -15.93 -25.05
N MET A 248 -19.90 -16.92 -24.38
CA MET A 248 -20.49 -18.09 -25.04
C MET A 248 -21.70 -17.72 -25.91
N LEU A 249 -22.56 -16.82 -25.41
CA LEU A 249 -23.74 -16.35 -26.13
C LEU A 249 -23.34 -15.53 -27.37
N LEU A 250 -22.46 -14.55 -27.20
CA LEU A 250 -21.98 -13.70 -28.30
C LEU A 250 -21.22 -14.49 -29.37
N GLN A 251 -20.37 -15.44 -28.97
CA GLN A 251 -19.69 -16.36 -29.90
C GLN A 251 -20.67 -17.30 -30.62
N THR A 252 -21.79 -17.67 -30.00
CA THR A 252 -22.84 -18.49 -30.64
C THR A 252 -23.61 -17.69 -31.69
N ILE A 253 -23.92 -16.42 -31.41
CA ILE A 253 -24.50 -15.50 -32.41
C ILE A 253 -23.49 -15.27 -33.55
N GLN A 254 -22.20 -15.05 -33.24
CA GLN A 254 -21.14 -14.85 -34.24
C GLN A 254 -20.97 -16.08 -35.14
N LYS A 255 -21.03 -17.29 -34.59
CA LYS A 255 -20.96 -18.57 -35.32
C LYS A 255 -22.12 -18.78 -36.30
N HIS A 256 -23.21 -18.06 -36.15
CA HIS A 256 -24.40 -18.15 -37.00
C HIS A 256 -24.70 -16.86 -37.78
N THR A 257 -23.82 -15.86 -37.71
CA THR A 257 -23.86 -14.64 -38.52
C THR A 257 -22.96 -14.82 -39.75
N ASP A 258 -23.44 -14.44 -40.94
CA ASP A 258 -22.62 -14.44 -42.16
C ASP A 258 -21.46 -13.43 -42.02
N PRO A 259 -20.20 -13.78 -42.37
CA PRO A 259 -19.07 -12.84 -42.35
C PRO A 259 -19.25 -11.57 -43.18
N GLN A 260 -20.16 -11.56 -44.17
CA GLN A 260 -20.51 -10.40 -44.98
C GLN A 260 -21.63 -9.53 -44.36
N HIS A 261 -22.22 -9.95 -43.23
CA HIS A 261 -23.29 -9.21 -42.58
C HIS A 261 -22.77 -7.87 -42.01
N PRO A 262 -23.48 -6.74 -42.17
CA PRO A 262 -22.98 -5.41 -41.76
C PRO A 262 -22.56 -5.31 -40.30
N ALA A 263 -23.24 -6.02 -39.38
CA ALA A 263 -22.89 -6.04 -37.97
C ALA A 263 -21.83 -7.11 -37.57
N TYR A 264 -21.28 -7.88 -38.52
CA TYR A 264 -20.28 -8.92 -38.20
C TYR A 264 -18.98 -8.36 -37.56
N PRO A 265 -18.41 -7.22 -38.02
CA PRO A 265 -17.19 -6.68 -37.41
C PRO A 265 -17.40 -6.25 -35.95
N ILE A 266 -18.47 -5.49 -35.67
CA ILE A 266 -18.80 -5.02 -34.31
C ILE A 266 -19.23 -6.19 -33.40
N LEU A 267 -19.86 -7.24 -33.94
CA LEU A 267 -20.14 -8.47 -33.19
C LEU A 267 -18.85 -9.22 -32.82
N GLN A 268 -17.86 -9.29 -33.72
CA GLN A 268 -16.55 -9.88 -33.42
C GLN A 268 -15.80 -9.08 -32.34
N GLU A 269 -15.89 -7.75 -32.36
CA GLU A 269 -15.38 -6.88 -31.29
C GLU A 269 -16.11 -7.11 -29.96
N THR A 270 -17.45 -7.15 -29.99
CA THR A 270 -18.29 -7.41 -28.80
C THR A 270 -18.00 -8.77 -28.16
N ALA A 271 -17.81 -9.82 -28.99
CA ALA A 271 -17.45 -11.15 -28.52
C ALA A 271 -16.04 -11.21 -27.89
N ARG A 272 -15.08 -10.41 -28.40
CA ARG A 272 -13.76 -10.24 -27.75
C ARG A 272 -13.90 -9.49 -26.43
N ALA A 273 -14.57 -8.33 -26.43
CA ALA A 273 -14.77 -7.50 -25.25
C ALA A 273 -15.39 -8.31 -24.09
N ALA A 274 -16.38 -9.17 -24.35
CA ALA A 274 -16.96 -10.04 -23.35
C ALA A 274 -15.95 -11.06 -22.76
N VAL A 275 -15.08 -11.65 -23.58
CA VAL A 275 -13.97 -12.50 -23.10
C VAL A 275 -13.03 -11.68 -22.22
N ASP A 276 -12.61 -10.52 -22.69
CA ASP A 276 -11.61 -9.68 -22.02
C ASP A 276 -12.12 -9.14 -20.67
N ILE A 277 -13.39 -8.72 -20.58
CA ILE A 277 -14.05 -8.36 -19.32
C ILE A 277 -14.00 -9.54 -18.33
N ASN A 278 -14.41 -10.74 -18.76
CA ASN A 278 -14.44 -11.92 -17.91
C ASN A 278 -13.02 -12.30 -17.42
N CYS A 279 -12.01 -12.19 -18.29
CA CYS A 279 -10.60 -12.37 -17.93
C CYS A 279 -10.10 -11.32 -16.94
N ARG A 280 -10.39 -10.02 -17.16
CA ARG A 280 -9.98 -8.93 -16.24
C ARG A 280 -10.65 -9.04 -14.86
N ILE A 281 -11.93 -9.40 -14.81
CA ILE A 281 -12.65 -9.63 -13.53
C ILE A 281 -12.07 -10.83 -12.77
N ASN A 282 -11.75 -11.93 -13.47
CA ASN A 282 -11.15 -13.11 -12.83
C ASN A 282 -9.74 -12.81 -12.30
N GLU A 283 -8.91 -12.09 -13.05
CA GLU A 283 -7.58 -11.68 -12.59
C GLU A 283 -7.66 -10.65 -11.46
N TYR A 284 -8.62 -9.71 -11.49
CA TYR A 284 -8.90 -8.81 -10.38
C TYR A 284 -9.27 -9.56 -9.10
N LYS A 285 -10.13 -10.59 -9.18
CA LYS A 285 -10.47 -11.43 -8.02
C LYS A 285 -9.21 -12.11 -7.46
N ARG A 286 -8.40 -12.74 -8.31
CA ARG A 286 -7.13 -13.39 -7.95
C ARG A 286 -6.15 -12.40 -7.30
N PHE A 287 -6.01 -11.21 -7.86
CA PHE A 287 -5.22 -10.11 -7.30
C PHE A 287 -5.70 -9.68 -5.92
N ARG A 288 -7.02 -9.50 -5.72
CA ARG A 288 -7.59 -9.13 -4.42
C ARG A 288 -7.41 -10.24 -3.37
N GLU A 289 -7.58 -11.51 -3.74
CA GLU A 289 -7.31 -12.65 -2.85
C GLU A 289 -5.84 -12.71 -2.43
N VAL A 290 -4.90 -12.43 -3.34
CA VAL A 290 -3.47 -12.32 -3.01
C VAL A 290 -3.17 -11.08 -2.17
N ALA A 291 -3.81 -9.95 -2.46
CA ALA A 291 -3.65 -8.72 -1.69
C ALA A 291 -4.12 -8.90 -0.24
N ASP A 292 -5.37 -9.33 -0.01
CA ASP A 292 -5.91 -9.49 1.35
C ASP A 292 -5.16 -10.55 2.18
N LYS A 293 -4.60 -11.59 1.52
CA LYS A 293 -3.74 -12.61 2.13
C LYS A 293 -2.40 -12.07 2.66
N TYR A 294 -1.88 -10.97 2.11
CA TYR A 294 -0.58 -10.39 2.50
C TYR A 294 -0.65 -8.96 3.06
N LYS A 295 -1.77 -8.26 2.88
CA LYS A 295 -2.04 -6.91 3.41
C LYS A 295 -2.05 -6.88 4.93
N LYS A 296 -2.65 -7.88 5.56
CA LYS A 296 -2.71 -8.00 7.03
C LYS A 296 -1.39 -8.56 7.58
N THR A 297 -0.59 -7.70 8.20
CA THR A 297 0.37 -8.17 9.22
C THR A 297 -0.43 -8.72 10.39
N GLU A 298 -0.59 -10.04 10.47
CA GLU A 298 -1.19 -10.66 11.66
C GLU A 298 -0.40 -10.23 12.91
N THR A 299 -1.08 -9.65 13.90
CA THR A 299 -0.50 -9.21 15.18
C THR A 299 -0.26 -10.41 16.11
N LEU A 300 0.47 -11.40 15.59
CA LEU A 300 0.85 -12.63 16.28
C LEU A 300 1.73 -12.30 17.49
N THR A 301 1.38 -12.84 18.65
CA THR A 301 2.29 -12.80 19.79
C THR A 301 3.56 -13.60 19.48
N ILE A 302 4.63 -13.38 20.24
CA ILE A 302 5.87 -14.17 20.11
C ILE A 302 5.56 -15.68 20.24
N LYS A 303 4.59 -16.05 21.09
CA LYS A 303 4.12 -17.43 21.26
C LYS A 303 3.43 -17.98 20.00
N ASP A 304 2.58 -17.19 19.34
CA ASP A 304 1.90 -17.61 18.10
C ASP A 304 2.87 -17.73 16.91
N LYS A 305 3.89 -16.87 16.87
CA LYS A 305 4.99 -16.98 15.91
C LYS A 305 5.78 -18.27 16.11
N ILE A 306 6.14 -18.60 17.36
CA ILE A 306 6.83 -19.86 17.72
C ILE A 306 5.97 -21.07 17.38
N ASN A 307 4.68 -21.07 17.75
CA ASN A 307 3.75 -22.18 17.48
C ASN A 307 3.53 -22.44 15.97
N ARG A 308 3.83 -21.45 15.12
CA ARG A 308 3.76 -21.57 13.65
C ARG A 308 5.12 -21.90 12.98
N LEU A 309 6.18 -22.16 13.75
CA LEU A 309 7.48 -22.62 13.24
C LEU A 309 7.44 -24.10 12.83
N ASN A 310 6.75 -24.40 11.73
CA ASN A 310 6.89 -25.68 11.04
C ASN A 310 8.29 -25.78 10.40
N GLY A 311 8.96 -26.93 10.52
CA GLY A 311 10.27 -27.18 9.90
C GLY A 311 10.30 -26.92 8.38
N HIS A 312 9.18 -27.13 7.67
CA HIS A 312 9.04 -26.77 6.25
C HIS A 312 9.10 -25.25 5.99
N SER A 313 8.63 -24.43 6.95
CA SER A 313 8.74 -22.97 6.90
C SER A 313 10.18 -22.50 7.16
N ILE A 314 10.86 -23.15 8.11
CA ILE A 314 12.28 -22.90 8.41
C ILE A 314 13.14 -23.27 7.20
N ALA A 315 12.95 -24.46 6.63
CA ALA A 315 13.68 -24.92 5.44
C ALA A 315 13.55 -23.95 4.26
N LYS A 316 12.35 -23.39 4.02
CA LYS A 316 12.14 -22.37 2.98
C LYS A 316 12.85 -21.04 3.31
N LYS A 317 12.83 -20.55 4.57
CA LYS A 317 13.66 -19.40 4.98
C LYS A 317 15.15 -19.65 4.70
N THR A 318 15.68 -20.83 5.07
CA THR A 318 17.10 -21.18 4.87
C THR A 318 17.46 -21.29 3.38
N ALA A 319 16.58 -21.86 2.55
CA ALA A 319 16.80 -21.95 1.10
C ALA A 319 16.88 -20.56 0.44
N ARG A 320 16.00 -19.62 0.83
CA ARG A 320 16.06 -18.23 0.34
C ARG A 320 17.32 -17.49 0.78
N LEU A 321 17.78 -17.72 2.02
CA LEU A 321 19.03 -17.13 2.51
C LEU A 321 20.24 -17.65 1.70
N SER A 322 20.28 -18.97 1.44
CA SER A 322 21.29 -19.58 0.56
C SER A 322 21.28 -18.95 -0.83
N GLN A 323 20.09 -18.81 -1.45
CA GLN A 323 19.94 -18.18 -2.77
C GLN A 323 20.36 -16.70 -2.78
N ALA A 324 19.96 -15.91 -1.77
CA ALA A 324 20.39 -14.52 -1.62
C ALA A 324 21.92 -14.39 -1.51
N ILE A 325 22.58 -15.27 -0.75
CA ILE A 325 24.04 -15.31 -0.65
C ILE A 325 24.70 -15.62 -2.00
N LYS A 326 24.13 -16.51 -2.84
CA LYS A 326 24.66 -16.76 -4.20
C LYS A 326 24.64 -15.51 -5.08
N HIS A 327 23.61 -14.66 -4.96
CA HIS A 327 23.55 -13.40 -5.70
C HIS A 327 24.53 -12.35 -5.15
N GLU A 328 24.61 -12.18 -3.83
CA GLU A 328 25.56 -11.24 -3.20
C GLU A 328 27.03 -11.63 -3.43
N THR A 329 27.31 -12.92 -3.65
CA THR A 329 28.64 -13.44 -4.01
C THR A 329 28.88 -13.57 -5.51
N GLY A 330 27.90 -13.25 -6.36
CA GLY A 330 28.02 -13.36 -7.82
C GLY A 330 28.07 -14.80 -8.36
N MET A 331 27.79 -15.82 -7.54
CA MET A 331 27.75 -17.23 -7.95
C MET A 331 26.56 -17.56 -8.87
N VAL A 332 25.48 -16.79 -8.78
CA VAL A 332 24.29 -16.90 -9.66
C VAL A 332 23.90 -15.49 -10.10
N PRO A 333 23.69 -15.23 -11.41
CA PRO A 333 23.23 -13.94 -11.88
C PRO A 333 21.87 -13.57 -11.26
N LYS A 334 21.75 -12.37 -10.69
CA LYS A 334 20.47 -11.88 -10.14
C LYS A 334 19.49 -11.65 -11.28
N LEU A 335 18.27 -12.20 -11.18
CA LEU A 335 17.15 -11.76 -12.02
C LEU A 335 16.89 -10.27 -11.76
N LYS A 336 17.18 -9.42 -12.74
CA LYS A 336 16.98 -7.96 -12.65
C LYS A 336 15.70 -7.58 -13.37
N ASP A 337 14.67 -7.25 -12.60
CA ASP A 337 13.41 -6.71 -13.07
C ASP A 337 13.52 -5.18 -12.96
N GLU A 338 14.03 -4.51 -13.99
CA GLU A 338 14.41 -3.09 -13.92
C GLU A 338 13.20 -2.17 -13.69
N GLU A 339 12.02 -2.58 -14.17
CA GLU A 339 10.75 -1.88 -13.94
C GLU A 339 10.33 -2.01 -12.47
N PHE A 340 10.34 -3.22 -11.91
CA PHE A 340 10.04 -3.42 -10.50
C PHE A 340 11.07 -2.74 -9.58
N ASP A 341 12.37 -2.92 -9.84
CA ASP A 341 13.46 -2.36 -9.01
C ASP A 341 13.33 -0.81 -8.95
N ALA A 342 12.87 -0.15 -10.03
CA ALA A 342 12.58 1.29 -10.04
C ALA A 342 11.32 1.67 -9.24
N LEU A 343 10.23 0.90 -9.38
CA LEU A 343 8.98 1.14 -8.64
C LEU A 343 9.13 0.89 -7.13
N GLU A 344 9.92 -0.11 -6.73
CA GLU A 344 10.31 -0.39 -5.35
C GLU A 344 11.15 0.76 -4.78
N GLY A 345 12.15 1.24 -5.52
CA GLY A 345 12.96 2.39 -5.13
C GLY A 345 12.13 3.66 -4.89
N PHE A 346 11.21 3.99 -5.80
CA PHE A 346 10.31 5.12 -5.63
C PHE A 346 9.36 4.94 -4.44
N PHE A 347 8.78 3.74 -4.27
CA PHE A 347 7.91 3.44 -3.14
C PHE A 347 8.61 3.69 -1.79
N TYR A 348 9.87 3.28 -1.63
CA TYR A 348 10.58 3.47 -0.36
C TYR A 348 10.99 4.92 -0.09
N VAL A 349 11.30 5.71 -1.12
CA VAL A 349 11.49 7.16 -0.99
C VAL A 349 10.18 7.83 -0.55
N LEU A 350 9.06 7.42 -1.14
CA LEU A 350 7.73 7.92 -0.83
C LEU A 350 7.25 7.53 0.58
N GLU A 351 7.39 6.26 0.97
CA GLU A 351 7.08 5.77 2.33
C GLU A 351 7.83 6.57 3.38
N ARG A 352 9.14 6.78 3.19
CA ARG A 352 9.96 7.59 4.09
C ARG A 352 9.46 9.04 4.14
N GLY A 353 9.22 9.68 3.00
CA GLY A 353 8.71 11.06 2.96
C GLY A 353 7.36 11.24 3.69
N ILE A 354 6.47 10.25 3.61
CA ILE A 354 5.18 10.24 4.33
C ILE A 354 5.41 10.09 5.85
N ILE A 355 6.32 9.21 6.27
CA ILE A 355 6.66 9.01 7.69
C ILE A 355 7.31 10.26 8.27
N ASP A 356 8.34 10.78 7.62
CA ASP A 356 9.08 11.98 8.03
C ASP A 356 8.11 13.18 8.15
N LEU A 357 7.21 13.39 7.17
CA LEU A 357 6.22 14.47 7.21
C LEU A 357 5.15 14.27 8.31
N HIS A 358 4.67 13.03 8.51
CA HIS A 358 3.73 12.71 9.59
C HIS A 358 4.33 13.00 10.98
N GLU A 359 5.59 12.62 11.21
CA GLU A 359 6.26 12.83 12.49
C GLU A 359 6.57 14.31 12.73
N ASN A 360 7.01 15.04 11.69
CA ASN A 360 7.13 16.50 11.75
C ASN A 360 5.79 17.20 12.05
N MET A 361 4.69 16.75 11.45
CA MET A 361 3.35 17.31 11.69
C MET A 361 2.82 17.01 13.10
N ALA A 362 3.07 15.80 13.62
CA ALA A 362 2.75 15.45 15.01
C ALA A 362 3.54 16.33 16.00
N THR A 363 4.83 16.55 15.74
CA THR A 363 5.68 17.45 16.54
C THR A 363 5.21 18.90 16.45
N TYR A 364 4.85 19.39 15.25
CA TYR A 364 4.31 20.74 15.06
C TYR A 364 3.01 20.94 15.85
N LEU A 365 2.06 20.01 15.78
CA LEU A 365 0.82 20.06 16.58
C LEU A 365 1.12 20.03 18.08
N GLY A 366 2.06 19.21 18.54
CA GLY A 366 2.49 19.18 19.94
C GLY A 366 3.19 20.47 20.41
N HIS A 367 3.83 21.22 19.51
CA HIS A 367 4.37 22.55 19.79
C HIS A 367 3.29 23.64 19.80
N LEU A 368 2.36 23.60 18.85
CA LEU A 368 1.19 24.49 18.80
C LEU A 368 0.33 24.37 20.06
N GLN A 369 0.06 23.14 20.54
CA GLN A 369 -0.68 22.91 21.79
C GLN A 369 0.04 23.46 23.03
N LYS A 370 1.37 23.32 23.11
CA LYS A 370 2.18 23.93 24.19
C LYS A 370 2.09 25.45 24.15
N PHE A 371 2.17 26.04 22.96
CA PHE A 371 2.09 27.49 22.74
C PHE A 371 0.71 28.05 23.10
N ILE A 372 -0.39 27.42 22.67
CA ILE A 372 -1.76 27.78 23.06
C ILE A 372 -1.99 27.59 24.58
N GLY A 373 -1.25 26.68 25.21
CA GLY A 373 -1.23 26.49 26.65
C GLY A 373 -0.57 27.63 27.45
N CYS A 374 0.26 28.47 26.81
CA CYS A 374 0.83 29.66 27.43
C CYS A 374 -0.23 30.77 27.55
N ARG A 375 -0.27 31.43 28.72
CA ARG A 375 -1.27 32.46 29.04
C ARG A 375 -0.63 33.70 29.67
N PRO A 376 0.21 34.47 28.95
CA PRO A 376 0.69 35.77 29.43
C PRO A 376 -0.47 36.71 29.77
N GLU A 377 -1.58 36.52 29.05
CA GLU A 377 -2.97 36.85 29.35
C GLU A 377 -3.33 37.23 30.79
N GLU A 378 -3.11 36.22 31.63
CA GLU A 378 -3.63 36.09 33.00
C GLU A 378 -2.62 36.57 34.04
N ARG A 379 -1.55 37.23 33.59
CA ARG A 379 -0.50 37.81 34.42
C ARG A 379 -0.65 39.32 34.51
N ASP A 380 0.00 39.90 35.51
CA ASP A 380 0.32 41.32 35.44
C ASP A 380 1.44 41.51 34.40
N LEU A 381 1.36 42.58 33.63
CA LEU A 381 2.28 42.83 32.51
C LEU A 381 2.93 44.20 32.71
N ASP A 382 4.21 44.17 33.07
CA ASP A 382 5.03 45.37 33.23
C ASP A 382 5.29 45.99 31.85
N MET A 383 4.57 47.08 31.56
CA MET A 383 4.45 47.71 30.24
C MET A 383 4.24 49.22 30.44
N ASP A 384 4.84 50.05 29.57
CA ASP A 384 4.83 51.53 29.69
C ASP A 384 3.44 52.20 29.73
N SER A 385 2.37 51.46 29.39
CA SER A 385 1.01 51.97 29.36
C SER A 385 -0.02 50.89 29.62
N GLU A 386 -0.90 51.15 30.60
CA GLU A 386 -2.07 50.34 30.93
C GLU A 386 -2.94 50.06 29.69
N ARG A 387 -3.08 51.02 28.76
CA ARG A 387 -3.83 50.83 27.51
C ARG A 387 -3.18 49.80 26.60
N VAL A 388 -1.85 49.83 26.45
CA VAL A 388 -1.10 48.86 25.63
C VAL A 388 -1.19 47.47 26.25
N ALA A 389 -1.12 47.38 27.58
CA ALA A 389 -1.33 46.12 28.30
C ALA A 389 -2.75 45.56 28.10
N VAL A 390 -3.80 46.40 28.08
CA VAL A 390 -5.18 45.99 27.75
C VAL A 390 -5.27 45.50 26.30
N CYS A 391 -4.81 46.27 25.31
CA CYS A 391 -4.86 45.86 23.90
C CYS A 391 -4.13 44.53 23.67
N TYR A 392 -2.96 44.33 24.29
CA TYR A 392 -2.23 43.06 24.22
C TYR A 392 -3.03 41.90 24.83
N LYS A 393 -3.65 42.10 26.00
CA LYS A 393 -4.49 41.08 26.67
C LYS A 393 -5.73 40.73 25.85
N GLU A 394 -6.35 41.70 25.18
CA GLU A 394 -7.51 41.48 24.29
C GLU A 394 -7.12 40.72 23.03
N ILE A 395 -6.06 41.16 22.31
CA ILE A 395 -5.54 40.48 21.12
C ILE A 395 -5.15 39.04 21.45
N THR A 396 -4.33 38.82 22.49
CA THR A 396 -3.88 37.48 22.87
C THR A 396 -5.05 36.59 23.29
N THR A 397 -6.03 37.16 24.01
CA THR A 397 -7.27 36.44 24.37
C THR A 397 -8.05 36.00 23.15
N ALA A 398 -8.25 36.88 22.17
CA ALA A 398 -8.98 36.56 20.95
C ALA A 398 -8.26 35.51 20.09
N LEU A 399 -6.93 35.62 19.96
CA LEU A 399 -6.09 34.61 19.29
C LEU A 399 -6.22 33.22 19.94
N ARG A 400 -6.09 33.16 21.27
CA ARG A 400 -6.14 31.93 22.08
C ARG A 400 -7.54 31.29 22.15
N GLN A 401 -8.61 32.08 22.11
CA GLN A 401 -9.99 31.57 22.19
C GLN A 401 -10.57 31.16 20.83
N TRP A 402 -10.29 31.89 19.76
CA TRP A 402 -11.03 31.77 18.49
C TRP A 402 -10.17 31.30 17.32
N ILE A 403 -9.04 32.00 17.08
CA ILE A 403 -8.22 31.80 15.87
C ILE A 403 -7.37 30.54 15.99
N TYR A 404 -6.49 30.43 16.99
CA TYR A 404 -5.61 29.27 17.13
C TYR A 404 -6.36 27.93 17.30
N PRO A 405 -7.44 27.81 18.10
CA PRO A 405 -8.21 26.56 18.20
C PRO A 405 -8.93 26.19 16.90
N THR A 406 -9.25 27.18 16.05
CA THR A 406 -9.87 26.93 14.73
C THR A 406 -8.82 26.54 13.70
N PHE A 407 -7.65 27.19 13.68
CA PHE A 407 -6.50 26.78 12.90
C PHE A 407 -6.05 25.35 13.26
N GLU A 408 -5.87 25.02 14.55
CA GLU A 408 -5.50 23.68 14.99
C GLU A 408 -6.53 22.63 14.54
N ARG A 409 -7.83 22.90 14.72
CA ARG A 409 -8.91 21.99 14.29
C ARG A 409 -8.89 21.75 12.78
N ARG A 410 -8.69 22.80 11.97
CA ARG A 410 -8.56 22.70 10.51
C ARG A 410 -7.29 21.92 10.11
N LEU A 411 -6.17 22.17 10.78
CA LEU A 411 -4.88 21.50 10.54
C LEU A 411 -4.94 20.01 10.87
N GLN A 412 -5.52 19.64 12.03
CA GLN A 412 -5.77 18.25 12.38
C GLN A 412 -6.67 17.55 11.35
N ALA A 413 -7.72 18.23 10.87
CA ALA A 413 -8.70 17.66 9.96
C ALA A 413 -8.22 17.50 8.51
N LEU A 414 -7.50 18.49 7.97
CA LEU A 414 -7.17 18.60 6.54
C LEU A 414 -5.73 18.20 6.20
N VAL A 415 -4.83 18.12 7.19
CA VAL A 415 -3.40 17.82 7.01
C VAL A 415 -3.03 16.56 7.78
N PHE A 416 -3.23 16.53 9.10
CA PHE A 416 -2.74 15.42 9.93
C PHE A 416 -3.54 14.12 9.77
N LYS A 417 -4.88 14.17 9.82
CA LYS A 417 -5.71 12.95 9.63
C LYS A 417 -5.49 12.27 8.26
N PRO A 418 -5.41 12.99 7.12
CA PRO A 418 -5.03 12.39 5.85
C PRO A 418 -3.64 11.75 5.85
N LEU A 419 -2.64 12.38 6.49
CA LEU A 419 -1.30 11.78 6.65
C LEU A 419 -1.32 10.49 7.47
N CYS A 420 -2.09 10.43 8.56
CA CYS A 420 -2.27 9.21 9.35
C CYS A 420 -2.87 8.08 8.50
N ALA A 421 -3.94 8.35 7.76
CA ALA A 421 -4.59 7.36 6.90
C ALA A 421 -3.66 6.88 5.77
N LEU A 422 -2.91 7.79 5.12
CA LEU A 422 -1.93 7.42 4.11
C LEU A 422 -0.81 6.55 4.69
N ARG A 423 -0.31 6.89 5.89
CA ARG A 423 0.73 6.13 6.60
C ARG A 423 0.29 4.70 6.95
N GLU A 424 -0.98 4.49 7.27
CA GLU A 424 -1.55 3.15 7.48
C GLU A 424 -1.64 2.34 6.17
N LEU A 425 -2.06 2.98 5.07
CA LEU A 425 -2.21 2.33 3.76
C LEU A 425 -0.89 1.77 3.20
N LEU A 426 0.25 2.41 3.49
CA LEU A 426 1.60 1.94 3.10
C LEU A 426 1.92 0.51 3.57
N ALA A 427 1.29 0.02 4.63
CA ALA A 427 1.54 -1.32 5.15
C ALA A 427 1.22 -2.43 4.14
N GLY A 428 0.21 -2.25 3.29
CA GLY A 428 -0.19 -3.22 2.27
C GLY A 428 0.87 -3.41 1.18
N PRO A 429 1.19 -2.37 0.39
CA PRO A 429 2.21 -2.43 -0.66
C PRO A 429 3.58 -2.88 -0.13
N ARG A 430 4.05 -2.32 1.00
CA ARG A 430 5.30 -2.74 1.66
C ARG A 430 5.33 -4.24 2.00
N ASN A 431 4.21 -4.80 2.45
CA ASN A 431 4.13 -6.24 2.72
C ASN A 431 4.14 -7.07 1.44
N LEU A 432 3.47 -6.62 0.38
CA LEU A 432 3.48 -7.28 -0.93
C LEU A 432 4.86 -7.23 -1.59
N ILE A 433 5.54 -6.08 -1.59
CA ILE A 433 6.93 -5.91 -2.06
C ILE A 433 7.86 -6.91 -1.36
N ARG A 434 7.85 -6.93 -0.01
CA ARG A 434 8.64 -7.90 0.76
C ARG A 434 8.28 -9.35 0.43
N LYS A 435 7.00 -9.62 0.13
CA LYS A 435 6.52 -10.96 -0.27
C LYS A 435 6.87 -11.33 -1.71
N ARG A 436 7.03 -10.36 -2.62
CA ARG A 436 7.58 -10.53 -3.97
C ARG A 436 9.03 -10.96 -3.90
N LEU A 437 9.85 -10.26 -3.10
CA LEU A 437 11.26 -10.62 -2.88
C LEU A 437 11.42 -12.01 -2.22
N ASP A 438 10.62 -12.32 -1.18
CA ASP A 438 10.52 -13.68 -0.60
C ASP A 438 10.20 -14.75 -1.67
N LYS A 439 9.40 -14.39 -2.68
CA LYS A 439 8.85 -15.33 -3.66
C LYS A 439 9.68 -15.48 -4.93
N LEU A 440 10.50 -14.49 -5.26
CA LEU A 440 11.50 -14.58 -6.32
C LEU A 440 12.50 -15.71 -6.03
N PHE A 441 13.07 -15.75 -4.82
CA PHE A 441 13.97 -16.84 -4.42
C PHE A 441 13.26 -18.22 -4.35
N ASP A 442 11.97 -18.28 -4.00
CA ASP A 442 11.18 -19.54 -4.10
C ASP A 442 10.96 -19.97 -5.57
N TYR A 443 11.03 -19.04 -6.53
CA TYR A 443 10.77 -19.25 -7.96
C TYR A 443 12.04 -19.63 -8.74
N GLU A 444 13.15 -18.93 -8.53
CA GLU A 444 14.45 -19.25 -9.16
C GLU A 444 14.87 -20.69 -8.88
N LEU A 445 14.65 -21.19 -7.65
CA LEU A 445 14.94 -22.56 -7.22
C LEU A 445 14.10 -23.65 -7.93
N ILE A 446 13.12 -23.27 -8.76
CA ILE A 446 12.30 -24.18 -9.57
C ILE A 446 12.28 -23.83 -11.07
N GLU A 447 12.64 -22.60 -11.47
CA GLU A 447 12.67 -22.19 -12.88
C GLU A 447 13.69 -22.98 -13.72
N GLU A 448 14.79 -23.42 -13.11
CA GLU A 448 15.79 -24.30 -13.75
C GLU A 448 15.27 -25.73 -14.05
N LYS A 449 14.05 -26.10 -13.63
CA LYS A 449 13.51 -27.46 -13.77
C LYS A 449 12.68 -27.62 -15.06
N PRO A 450 12.97 -28.62 -15.92
CA PRO A 450 12.26 -28.81 -17.18
C PRO A 450 10.81 -29.32 -17.02
N ALA A 451 10.44 -29.80 -15.83
CA ALA A 451 9.08 -30.17 -15.48
C ALA A 451 8.81 -29.82 -14.01
N LEU A 452 7.66 -29.20 -13.74
CA LEU A 452 7.23 -28.78 -12.40
C LEU A 452 6.15 -29.71 -11.87
N SER A 453 6.24 -30.06 -10.58
CA SER A 453 5.11 -30.67 -9.86
C SER A 453 3.97 -29.66 -9.62
N TYR A 454 2.79 -30.14 -9.24
CA TYR A 454 1.64 -29.29 -8.93
C TYR A 454 1.94 -28.25 -7.82
N GLU A 455 2.71 -28.63 -6.79
CA GLU A 455 3.11 -27.70 -5.72
C GLU A 455 4.09 -26.62 -6.22
N GLU A 456 5.03 -26.99 -7.09
CA GLU A 456 6.00 -26.05 -7.66
C GLU A 456 5.34 -25.11 -8.66
N GLN A 457 4.41 -25.60 -9.48
CA GLN A 457 3.56 -24.76 -10.33
C GLN A 457 2.73 -23.78 -9.50
N ALA A 458 2.22 -24.19 -8.32
CA ALA A 458 1.53 -23.29 -7.40
C ALA A 458 2.47 -22.22 -6.79
N VAL A 459 3.74 -22.55 -6.52
CA VAL A 459 4.77 -21.59 -6.11
C VAL A 459 5.07 -20.59 -7.23
N ALA A 460 5.31 -21.05 -8.46
CA ALA A 460 5.56 -20.21 -9.62
C ALA A 460 4.38 -19.27 -9.94
N ASN A 461 3.15 -19.81 -9.93
CA ASN A 461 1.94 -19.02 -10.10
C ASN A 461 1.78 -17.99 -8.97
N THR A 462 2.15 -18.31 -7.72
CA THR A 462 2.13 -17.36 -6.60
C THR A 462 3.09 -16.19 -6.85
N TYR A 463 4.35 -16.45 -7.23
CA TYR A 463 5.32 -15.39 -7.54
C TYR A 463 4.83 -14.50 -8.68
N ARG A 464 4.47 -15.09 -9.82
CA ARG A 464 3.99 -14.36 -11.01
C ARG A 464 2.78 -13.47 -10.69
N THR A 465 1.81 -13.97 -9.91
CA THR A 465 0.64 -13.18 -9.47
C THR A 465 1.06 -11.93 -8.67
N ILE A 466 2.00 -12.07 -7.74
CA ILE A 466 2.48 -10.94 -6.92
C ILE A 466 3.29 -9.96 -7.78
N ASN A 467 4.08 -10.44 -8.75
CA ASN A 467 4.85 -9.58 -9.66
C ASN A 467 3.92 -8.71 -10.51
N THR A 468 2.98 -9.32 -11.25
CA THR A 468 2.03 -8.60 -12.10
C THR A 468 1.11 -7.68 -11.28
N LEU A 469 0.67 -8.11 -10.09
CA LEU A 469 -0.08 -7.25 -9.17
C LEU A 469 0.70 -5.97 -8.80
N LEU A 470 1.99 -6.09 -8.48
CA LEU A 470 2.80 -4.94 -8.10
C LEU A 470 3.15 -4.06 -9.29
N LEU A 471 3.49 -4.62 -10.46
CA LEU A 471 3.72 -3.83 -11.67
C LEU A 471 2.48 -3.02 -12.07
N ASN A 472 1.28 -3.58 -11.92
CA ASN A 472 0.02 -2.89 -12.26
C ASN A 472 -0.40 -1.84 -11.19
N GLU A 473 -0.39 -2.21 -9.90
CA GLU A 473 -1.00 -1.39 -8.84
C GLU A 473 -0.02 -0.45 -8.12
N LEU A 474 1.27 -0.78 -8.07
CA LEU A 474 2.26 0.07 -7.38
C LEU A 474 2.45 1.44 -8.05
N PRO A 475 2.46 1.60 -9.39
CA PRO A 475 2.48 2.91 -10.04
C PRO A 475 1.24 3.75 -9.69
N GLN A 476 0.06 3.13 -9.72
CA GLN A 476 -1.21 3.79 -9.40
C GLN A 476 -1.25 4.26 -7.93
N PHE A 477 -0.83 3.39 -7.00
CA PHE A 477 -0.70 3.73 -5.59
C PHE A 477 0.30 4.88 -5.38
N ASN A 478 1.50 4.78 -5.95
CA ASN A 478 2.56 5.77 -5.83
C ASN A 478 2.11 7.15 -6.36
N GLY A 479 1.47 7.20 -7.52
CA GLY A 479 0.92 8.43 -8.09
C GLY A 479 -0.17 9.06 -7.22
N THR A 480 -1.13 8.25 -6.75
CA THR A 480 -2.24 8.71 -5.89
C THR A 480 -1.74 9.22 -4.54
N ALA A 481 -0.78 8.52 -3.92
CA ALA A 481 -0.15 8.93 -2.67
C ALA A 481 0.65 10.24 -2.83
N MET A 482 1.36 10.43 -3.96
CA MET A 482 2.07 11.67 -4.26
C MET A 482 1.10 12.85 -4.49
N GLN A 483 -0.05 12.62 -5.16
CA GLN A 483 -1.11 13.62 -5.30
C GLN A 483 -1.71 14.01 -3.93
N LEU A 484 -1.92 13.05 -3.04
CA LEU A 484 -2.40 13.30 -1.68
C LEU A 484 -1.39 14.15 -0.88
N LEU A 485 -0.09 13.84 -0.97
CA LEU A 485 0.96 14.67 -0.36
C LEU A 485 0.95 16.12 -0.86
N TRP A 486 0.82 16.33 -2.18
CA TRP A 486 0.68 17.70 -2.73
C TRP A 486 -0.57 18.41 -2.21
N GLY A 487 -1.70 17.70 -2.11
CA GLY A 487 -2.93 18.24 -1.51
C GLY A 487 -2.76 18.61 -0.03
N VAL A 488 -2.07 17.78 0.75
CA VAL A 488 -1.75 18.01 2.17
C VAL A 488 -0.82 19.22 2.35
N LEU A 489 0.22 19.36 1.53
CA LEU A 489 1.14 20.51 1.56
C LEU A 489 0.44 21.79 1.11
N GLY A 490 -0.39 21.73 0.06
CA GLY A 490 -1.22 22.86 -0.36
C GLY A 490 -2.25 23.28 0.69
N ALA A 491 -2.89 22.32 1.37
CA ALA A 491 -3.79 22.59 2.49
C ALA A 491 -3.04 23.26 3.65
N PHE A 492 -1.86 22.76 4.03
CA PHE A 492 -1.00 23.37 5.05
C PHE A 492 -0.65 24.83 4.71
N SER A 493 -0.20 25.10 3.48
CA SER A 493 0.12 26.45 3.03
C SER A 493 -1.10 27.39 3.02
N CYS A 494 -2.26 26.92 2.56
CA CYS A 494 -3.50 27.69 2.62
C CYS A 494 -3.93 27.98 4.07
N LEU A 495 -3.83 27.02 4.98
CA LEU A 495 -4.17 27.22 6.39
C LEU A 495 -3.24 28.24 7.07
N HIS A 496 -1.95 28.28 6.70
CA HIS A 496 -1.02 29.29 7.20
C HIS A 496 -1.30 30.70 6.64
N ARG A 497 -1.70 30.81 5.36
CA ARG A 497 -2.16 32.08 4.78
C ARG A 497 -3.45 32.58 5.45
N ASP A 498 -4.42 31.68 5.65
CA ASP A 498 -5.68 32.00 6.32
C ASP A 498 -5.42 32.48 7.76
N LEU A 499 -4.55 31.78 8.50
CA LEU A 499 -4.11 32.18 9.85
C LEU A 499 -3.46 33.58 9.85
N ALA A 500 -2.60 33.88 8.87
CA ALA A 500 -1.99 35.20 8.76
C ALA A 500 -3.04 36.31 8.52
N ALA A 501 -4.02 36.06 7.65
CA ALA A 501 -5.12 36.99 7.39
C ALA A 501 -6.05 37.17 8.60
N ASP A 502 -6.38 36.10 9.33
CA ASP A 502 -7.17 36.16 10.58
C ASP A 502 -6.45 37.01 11.65
N VAL A 503 -5.12 36.87 11.77
CA VAL A 503 -4.27 37.65 12.69
C VAL A 503 -4.16 39.12 12.26
N GLU A 504 -3.97 39.38 10.97
CA GLU A 504 -3.91 40.74 10.40
C GLU A 504 -5.25 41.48 10.59
N GLN A 505 -6.37 40.84 10.26
CA GLN A 505 -7.71 41.41 10.44
C GLN A 505 -8.02 41.71 11.92
N LEU A 506 -7.62 40.82 12.84
CA LEU A 506 -7.77 41.05 14.28
C LEU A 506 -6.92 42.25 14.73
N THR A 507 -5.63 42.26 14.39
CA THR A 507 -4.68 43.26 14.89
C THR A 507 -4.90 44.65 14.30
N ALA A 508 -5.38 44.76 13.05
CA ALA A 508 -5.73 46.04 12.41
C ALA A 508 -6.76 46.86 13.22
N GLY A 509 -7.69 46.20 13.92
CA GLY A 509 -8.66 46.88 14.81
C GLY A 509 -8.03 47.54 16.06
N TYR A 510 -6.82 47.11 16.44
CA TYR A 510 -6.08 47.63 17.59
C TYR A 510 -4.88 48.50 17.20
N MET A 511 -4.42 48.47 15.94
CA MET A 511 -3.23 49.21 15.49
C MET A 511 -3.27 50.70 15.83
N GLN A 512 -4.42 51.37 15.67
CA GLN A 512 -4.59 52.79 16.01
C GLN A 512 -4.42 53.11 17.51
N GLN A 513 -4.44 52.09 18.38
CA GLN A 513 -4.29 52.22 19.83
C GLN A 513 -2.84 51.97 20.29
N LEU A 514 -1.97 51.44 19.42
CA LEU A 514 -0.56 51.16 19.72
C LEU A 514 0.31 52.39 19.41
N PRO A 515 1.17 52.85 20.33
CA PRO A 515 1.94 54.09 20.14
C PRO A 515 2.92 54.00 18.96
N HIS A 516 3.41 52.80 18.65
CA HIS A 516 4.36 52.52 17.57
C HIS A 516 3.76 52.64 16.15
N ASN A 517 2.43 52.70 16.01
CA ASN A 517 1.74 52.82 14.72
C ASN A 517 2.03 54.15 13.99
N ASN A 518 2.56 55.15 14.71
CA ASN A 518 2.93 56.46 14.16
C ASN A 518 4.43 56.56 13.81
N LEU A 519 5.20 55.48 13.93
CA LEU A 519 6.62 55.45 13.56
C LEU A 519 6.78 55.18 12.06
N GLU A 520 7.75 55.85 11.42
CA GLU A 520 8.21 55.43 10.10
C GLU A 520 8.87 54.04 10.18
N ALA A 521 8.77 53.26 9.10
CA ALA A 521 9.18 51.85 9.11
C ALA A 521 10.63 51.60 9.57
N GLY A 522 11.56 52.51 9.28
CA GLY A 522 12.94 52.45 9.79
C GLY A 522 13.01 52.56 11.31
N ALA A 523 12.40 53.62 11.87
CA ALA A 523 12.35 53.86 13.31
C ALA A 523 11.58 52.76 14.07
N PHE A 524 10.54 52.17 13.45
CA PHE A 524 9.86 51.00 14.00
C PHE A 524 10.80 49.80 14.13
N TRP A 525 11.58 49.48 13.10
CA TRP A 525 12.50 48.34 13.13
C TRP A 525 13.71 48.56 14.06
N GLU A 526 14.26 49.78 14.14
CA GLU A 526 15.31 50.12 15.11
C GLU A 526 14.79 49.98 16.56
N TRP A 527 13.57 50.46 16.85
CA TRP A 527 12.92 50.24 18.13
C TRP A 527 12.70 48.75 18.43
N ALA A 528 12.14 48.00 17.47
CA ALA A 528 11.83 46.58 17.65
C ALA A 528 13.08 45.71 17.86
N GLU A 529 14.16 45.96 17.09
CA GLU A 529 15.45 45.28 17.31
C GLU A 529 16.03 45.64 18.67
N GLY A 530 15.99 46.92 19.06
CA GLY A 530 16.42 47.39 20.39
C GLY A 530 15.69 46.70 21.54
N SER A 531 14.35 46.72 21.54
CA SER A 531 13.51 46.13 22.58
C SER A 531 13.64 44.60 22.64
N VAL A 532 13.80 43.91 21.50
CA VAL A 532 14.04 42.45 21.48
C VAL A 532 15.43 42.13 22.04
N LEU A 533 16.47 42.91 21.70
CA LEU A 533 17.82 42.71 22.24
C LEU A 533 17.92 43.06 23.74
N GLU A 534 17.13 44.00 24.23
CA GLU A 534 17.04 44.32 25.66
C GLU A 534 16.27 43.24 26.43
N GLY A 535 15.09 42.84 25.95
CA GLY A 535 14.32 41.73 26.52
C GLY A 535 15.09 40.41 26.55
N ALA A 536 15.90 40.13 25.52
CA ALA A 536 16.78 38.97 25.48
C ALA A 536 17.87 39.01 26.56
N LYS A 537 18.53 40.16 26.78
CA LYS A 537 19.53 40.34 27.86
C LYS A 537 18.91 40.20 29.25
N THR A 538 17.72 40.78 29.45
CA THR A 538 16.98 40.68 30.72
C THR A 538 16.56 39.25 31.00
N LEU A 539 16.09 38.51 29.99
CA LEU A 539 15.80 37.08 30.10
C LEU A 539 17.06 36.24 30.35
N GLU A 540 18.17 36.55 29.69
CA GLU A 540 19.45 35.86 29.92
C GLU A 540 19.94 36.09 31.36
N GLY A 541 19.93 37.32 31.86
CA GLY A 541 20.27 37.64 33.26
C GLY A 541 19.33 36.99 34.28
N LEU A 542 18.04 36.87 33.96
CA LEU A 542 17.08 36.11 34.78
C LEU A 542 17.39 34.60 34.76
N CYS A 543 17.72 34.03 33.60
CA CYS A 543 18.14 32.63 33.50
C CYS A 543 19.46 32.37 34.24
N GLN A 544 20.44 33.27 34.15
CA GLN A 544 21.71 33.17 34.87
C GLN A 544 21.50 33.25 36.38
N SER A 545 20.80 34.27 36.90
CA SER A 545 20.53 34.40 38.34
C SER A 545 19.69 33.25 38.92
N LEU A 546 18.69 32.76 38.18
CA LEU A 546 17.88 31.60 38.60
C LEU A 546 18.70 30.29 38.57
N GLN A 547 19.60 30.15 37.58
CA GLN A 547 20.58 29.05 37.53
C GLN A 547 21.59 29.15 38.69
N GLU A 548 21.98 30.35 39.11
CA GLU A 548 22.82 30.58 40.30
C GLU A 548 22.07 30.22 41.60
N GLU A 549 20.81 30.62 41.79
CA GLU A 549 20.01 30.23 42.96
C GLU A 549 19.78 28.71 43.05
N LEU A 550 19.56 28.04 41.92
CA LEU A 550 19.40 26.59 41.85
C LEU A 550 20.71 25.87 42.22
N ASN A 551 21.84 26.29 41.62
CA ASN A 551 23.15 25.69 41.87
C ASN A 551 23.84 26.19 43.16
N ALA A 552 23.26 27.18 43.86
CA ALA A 552 23.79 27.71 45.11
C ALA A 552 24.05 26.57 46.13
N PRO A 553 25.29 26.41 46.62
CA PRO A 553 25.66 25.25 47.41
C PRO A 553 24.91 25.24 48.76
N ILE A 554 24.21 24.13 49.01
CA ILE A 554 23.40 23.89 50.23
C ILE A 554 24.27 23.89 51.51
N VAL A 555 25.59 23.68 51.35
CA VAL A 555 26.57 23.64 52.44
C VAL A 555 27.24 25.01 52.63
N GLN A 556 26.49 26.00 53.11
CA GLN A 556 27.09 27.15 53.78
C GLN A 556 27.61 26.74 55.17
N PRO A 557 28.70 27.35 55.68
CA PRO A 557 29.17 27.10 57.04
C PRO A 557 28.08 27.51 58.05
N LEU A 558 27.68 26.57 58.92
CA LEU A 558 26.56 26.77 59.84
C LEU A 558 26.73 28.03 60.70
N SER A 559 25.69 28.87 60.75
CA SER A 559 25.64 30.04 61.62
C SER A 559 25.75 29.66 63.11
N PRO A 560 26.20 30.55 64.01
CA PRO A 560 26.36 30.24 65.43
C PRO A 560 25.06 29.80 66.14
N SER A 561 23.89 30.15 65.61
CA SER A 561 22.59 29.65 66.07
C SER A 561 22.30 28.24 65.53
N SER A 562 22.54 27.99 64.24
CA SER A 562 22.39 26.66 63.63
C SER A 562 23.38 25.63 64.19
N GLN A 563 24.59 26.03 64.59
CA GLN A 563 25.52 25.15 65.31
C GLN A 563 24.97 24.72 66.69
N ARG A 564 24.35 25.64 67.45
CA ARG A 564 23.70 25.32 68.73
C ARG A 564 22.47 24.42 68.52
N ARG A 565 21.67 24.66 67.47
CA ARG A 565 20.52 23.81 67.12
C ARG A 565 20.97 22.41 66.67
N LEU A 566 22.01 22.31 65.83
CA LEU A 566 22.64 21.04 65.45
C LEU A 566 23.07 20.26 66.70
N LYS A 567 23.79 20.91 67.62
CA LYS A 567 24.20 20.27 68.88
C LYS A 567 22.99 19.79 69.68
N SER A 568 22.00 20.66 69.95
CA SER A 568 20.81 20.28 70.72
C SER A 568 19.98 19.16 70.08
N LEU A 569 19.89 19.09 68.74
CA LEU A 569 19.22 17.99 68.03
C LEU A 569 20.06 16.71 68.04
N THR A 570 21.38 16.81 67.90
CA THR A 570 22.32 15.67 67.95
C THR A 570 22.32 15.04 69.34
N ASP A 571 22.36 15.86 70.39
CA ASP A 571 22.29 15.43 71.79
C ASP A 571 20.94 14.76 72.14
N LYS A 572 19.86 15.10 71.42
CA LYS A 572 18.49 14.54 71.64
C LYS A 572 18.19 13.28 70.81
N HIS A 573 18.64 13.23 69.55
CA HIS A 573 18.19 12.24 68.57
C HIS A 573 19.32 11.38 67.97
N GLY A 574 20.57 11.71 68.27
CA GLY A 574 21.76 11.10 67.69
C GLY A 574 22.09 11.65 66.30
N SER A 575 23.39 11.77 65.99
CA SER A 575 23.90 12.29 64.71
C SER A 575 23.34 11.55 63.50
N GLY A 576 23.11 10.24 63.62
CA GLY A 576 22.55 9.40 62.56
C GLY A 576 21.12 9.75 62.12
N LYS A 577 20.37 10.58 62.87
CA LYS A 577 18.99 10.99 62.58
C LYS A 577 18.84 12.47 62.18
N ILE A 578 19.94 13.19 61.94
CA ILE A 578 19.89 14.61 61.54
C ILE A 578 19.79 14.73 60.02
N TYR A 579 18.83 15.54 59.57
CA TYR A 579 18.59 15.84 58.16
C TYR A 579 18.51 17.35 57.94
N GLN A 580 18.89 17.78 56.74
CA GLN A 580 18.84 19.17 56.28
C GLN A 580 17.78 19.31 55.17
N LEU A 581 17.06 20.43 55.16
CA LEU A 581 16.10 20.74 54.10
C LEU A 581 16.80 21.21 52.82
N THR A 582 16.53 20.55 51.71
CA THR A 582 17.07 20.88 50.37
C THR A 582 16.39 22.08 49.70
N GLY A 583 15.20 22.47 50.19
CA GLY A 583 14.44 23.61 49.72
C GLY A 583 13.41 24.06 50.76
N HIS A 584 12.82 25.25 50.56
CA HIS A 584 11.74 25.76 51.40
C HIS A 584 10.54 24.80 51.43
N VAL A 585 9.94 24.64 52.61
CA VAL A 585 8.73 23.86 52.86
C VAL A 585 7.72 24.76 53.55
N VAL A 586 6.51 24.84 53.01
CA VAL A 586 5.36 25.52 53.63
C VAL A 586 4.39 24.46 54.13
N GLY A 587 3.97 24.56 55.39
CA GLY A 587 2.96 23.66 55.95
C GLY A 587 1.60 23.89 55.31
N SER A 588 0.93 22.81 54.92
CA SER A 588 -0.31 22.84 54.11
C SER A 588 -1.48 22.07 54.74
N ARG A 589 -1.20 21.36 55.84
CA ARG A 589 -2.12 20.51 56.60
C ARG A 589 -1.88 20.71 58.09
N ASP A 590 -2.85 20.29 58.91
CA ASP A 590 -2.64 20.21 60.36
C ASP A 590 -1.36 19.44 60.70
N LEU A 591 -0.57 20.03 61.60
CA LEU A 591 0.72 19.55 62.07
C LEU A 591 1.83 19.44 60.99
N ASP A 592 1.68 19.97 59.77
CA ASP A 592 2.84 20.22 58.90
C ASP A 592 3.70 21.37 59.47
N LEU A 593 5.02 21.34 59.24
CA LEU A 593 5.93 22.45 59.59
C LEU A 593 6.26 23.32 58.37
N THR A 594 6.28 24.65 58.56
CA THR A 594 6.90 25.61 57.64
C THR A 594 8.36 25.81 58.05
N LEU A 595 9.31 25.52 57.16
CA LEU A 595 10.76 25.51 57.42
C LEU A 595 11.56 25.95 56.17
N GLN A 596 12.72 26.56 56.38
CA GLN A 596 13.54 27.15 55.32
C GLN A 596 14.56 26.20 54.69
N ARG A 597 14.98 26.50 53.44
CA ARG A 597 16.10 25.81 52.77
C ARG A 597 17.33 25.89 53.66
N GLY A 598 17.96 24.75 53.92
CA GLY A 598 19.14 24.65 54.76
C GLY A 598 18.90 24.46 56.27
N GLU A 599 17.65 24.52 56.77
CA GLU A 599 17.37 24.22 58.19
C GLU A 599 17.61 22.73 58.54
N LEU A 600 17.98 22.49 59.79
CA LEU A 600 18.31 21.17 60.35
C LEU A 600 17.19 20.66 61.25
N VAL A 601 16.80 19.40 61.06
CA VAL A 601 15.76 18.70 61.81
C VAL A 601 16.22 17.31 62.25
N GLY A 602 15.69 16.81 63.38
CA GLY A 602 15.82 15.41 63.78
C GLY A 602 14.63 14.59 63.29
N VAL A 603 14.86 13.50 62.56
CA VAL A 603 13.76 12.63 62.08
C VAL A 603 13.28 11.70 63.20
N LEU A 604 11.99 11.80 63.53
CA LEU A 604 11.32 10.99 64.55
C LEU A 604 10.70 9.72 63.94
N SER A 605 10.04 9.86 62.78
CA SER A 605 9.43 8.76 62.02
C SER A 605 9.50 9.02 60.51
N GLU A 606 9.85 7.98 59.75
CA GLU A 606 9.92 7.99 58.27
C GLU A 606 8.55 7.73 57.61
N MET A 607 7.46 7.92 58.36
CA MET A 607 6.07 7.89 57.90
C MET A 607 5.15 8.63 58.88
N ASP A 608 3.98 9.08 58.42
CA ASP A 608 2.95 9.63 59.29
C ASP A 608 2.14 8.56 60.04
N THR A 609 1.22 8.97 60.93
CA THR A 609 0.39 8.07 61.73
C THR A 609 -0.62 7.25 60.93
N ARG A 610 -0.71 7.43 59.61
CA ARG A 610 -1.49 6.62 58.67
C ARG A 610 -0.61 5.77 57.74
N GLY A 611 0.71 5.82 57.92
CA GLY A 611 1.69 5.06 57.14
C GLY A 611 2.20 5.75 55.88
N ASP A 612 1.88 7.04 55.65
CA ASP A 612 2.39 7.74 54.47
C ASP A 612 3.90 8.03 54.59
N ARG A 613 4.71 7.19 53.94
CA ARG A 613 6.18 7.34 53.83
C ARG A 613 6.63 8.59 53.08
N ARG A 614 5.73 9.37 52.47
CA ARG A 614 6.04 10.66 51.84
C ARG A 614 6.04 11.82 52.84
N ARG A 615 5.46 11.64 54.03
CA ARG A 615 5.40 12.64 55.12
C ARG A 615 6.17 12.11 56.33
N TRP A 616 7.30 12.72 56.66
CA TRP A 616 8.12 12.32 57.79
C TRP A 616 7.84 13.22 58.99
N LEU A 617 7.71 12.62 60.18
CA LEU A 617 7.57 13.35 61.44
C LEU A 617 8.96 13.78 61.91
N VAL A 618 9.15 15.08 62.14
CA VAL A 618 10.45 15.67 62.51
C VAL A 618 10.36 16.62 63.69
N ASP A 619 11.51 16.84 64.32
CA ASP A 619 11.74 17.77 65.42
C ASP A 619 12.64 18.91 64.92
N ALA A 620 12.12 20.14 64.86
CA ALA A 620 12.87 21.33 64.42
C ALA A 620 13.67 22.00 65.57
N GLY A 621 13.86 21.29 66.69
CA GLY A 621 14.50 21.81 67.90
C GLY A 621 13.54 22.63 68.78
N GLY A 622 12.24 22.51 68.55
CA GLY A 622 11.17 23.24 69.21
C GLY A 622 9.81 22.64 68.86
N PRO A 623 9.11 23.12 67.81
CA PRO A 623 7.92 22.46 67.31
C PRO A 623 8.26 21.10 66.68
N ARG A 624 7.28 20.19 66.70
CA ARG A 624 7.31 18.88 66.03
C ARG A 624 6.14 18.78 65.08
N GLY A 625 6.37 18.17 63.92
CA GLY A 625 5.37 18.09 62.85
C GLY A 625 5.91 17.43 61.60
N TYR A 626 5.11 17.42 60.54
CA TYR A 626 5.39 16.70 59.30
C TYR A 626 6.06 17.57 58.25
N VAL A 627 6.96 16.96 57.48
CA VAL A 627 7.58 17.56 56.28
C VAL A 627 7.67 16.52 55.14
N PRO A 628 7.75 16.94 53.87
CA PRO A 628 7.92 16.02 52.75
C PRO A 628 9.28 15.30 52.78
N ALA A 629 9.26 13.97 52.70
CA ALA A 629 10.47 13.13 52.68
C ALA A 629 11.45 13.52 51.56
N SER A 630 10.91 13.85 50.38
CA SER A 630 11.67 14.29 49.20
C SER A 630 12.36 15.65 49.33
N LYS A 631 12.15 16.37 50.45
CA LYS A 631 12.84 17.62 50.77
C LYS A 631 13.96 17.45 51.80
N LEU A 632 14.15 16.26 52.37
CA LEU A 632 15.17 15.98 53.38
C LEU A 632 16.38 15.24 52.78
N VAL A 633 17.58 15.68 53.12
CA VAL A 633 18.85 14.95 52.87
C VAL A 633 19.60 14.80 54.18
N ARG A 634 20.20 13.63 54.42
CA ARG A 634 20.90 13.34 55.68
C ARG A 634 22.09 14.29 55.84
N TYR A 635 22.18 14.95 56.99
CA TYR A 635 23.23 15.95 57.23
C TYR A 635 24.57 15.25 57.52
N HIS A 636 25.60 15.62 56.76
CA HIS A 636 26.97 15.14 56.93
C HIS A 636 27.86 16.33 57.26
N GLN A 637 28.56 16.28 58.39
CA GLN A 637 29.39 17.39 58.87
C GLN A 637 30.75 17.38 58.19
N VAL A 638 31.07 18.47 57.47
CA VAL A 638 32.36 18.64 56.78
C VAL A 638 33.49 18.76 57.81
N THR A 639 34.52 17.91 57.68
CA THR A 639 35.78 18.03 58.40
C THR A 639 36.55 19.26 57.91
N GLN A 640 36.96 20.13 58.84
CA GLN A 640 37.80 21.29 58.51
C GLN A 640 39.23 20.83 58.20
N ASN A 641 39.63 20.94 56.93
CA ASN A 641 41.03 20.96 56.52
C ASN A 641 41.44 22.42 56.21
N PRO A 642 42.69 22.83 56.54
CA PRO A 642 43.18 24.17 56.21
C PRO A 642 43.41 24.35 54.69
N PRO A 643 43.42 25.59 54.18
CA PRO A 643 43.50 25.86 52.74
C PRO A 643 44.92 25.65 52.17
N PRO A 644 45.06 25.01 50.99
CA PRO A 644 46.28 25.14 50.19
C PRO A 644 46.38 26.56 49.59
N SER A 645 47.60 27.06 49.44
CA SER A 645 47.92 28.42 48.96
C SER A 645 47.94 28.52 47.41
N PRO A 646 47.87 29.71 46.81
CA PRO A 646 47.52 29.88 45.40
C PRO A 646 48.70 29.91 44.42
N SER A 647 48.49 29.44 43.18
CA SER A 647 49.17 29.85 41.93
C SER A 647 48.68 29.00 40.73
N PRO A 648 48.87 29.42 39.46
CA PRO A 648 49.23 30.76 38.95
C PRO A 648 48.18 31.34 37.97
N HIS A 649 48.43 32.56 37.48
CA HIS A 649 47.61 33.22 36.46
C HIS A 649 47.79 32.60 35.06
N LEU A 650 46.75 32.68 34.21
CA LEU A 650 46.92 32.90 32.77
C LEU A 650 45.93 33.95 32.24
N THR A 651 46.53 35.02 31.72
CA THR A 651 46.01 36.26 31.10
C THR A 651 44.70 36.19 30.30
N ILE A 652 43.86 37.23 30.50
CA ILE A 652 42.95 37.77 29.49
C ILE A 652 43.76 38.71 28.56
N PRO A 653 43.68 38.56 27.23
CA PRO A 653 43.87 39.65 26.26
C PRO A 653 42.50 40.23 25.89
N GLY A 654 42.38 41.57 25.82
CA GLY A 654 41.12 42.23 25.46
C GLY A 654 41.30 43.31 24.39
N GLY A 655 40.19 43.70 23.75
CA GLY A 655 40.07 44.92 22.96
C GLY A 655 39.74 44.72 21.48
N GLY A 656 38.97 45.68 20.92
CA GLY A 656 38.85 45.91 19.47
C GLY A 656 37.68 45.20 18.79
N ALA A 657 36.63 45.95 18.45
CA ALA A 657 35.52 45.47 17.61
C ALA A 657 35.84 45.62 16.11
N GLU A 658 35.22 44.80 15.26
CA GLU A 658 34.60 45.30 14.01
C GLU A 658 33.61 44.31 13.35
N ALA A 659 32.75 44.86 12.48
CA ALA A 659 32.06 44.24 11.32
C ALA A 659 31.22 42.93 11.46
N ARG A 660 29.93 43.11 11.81
CA ARG A 660 28.72 42.84 10.96
C ARG A 660 28.52 41.49 10.21
N ARG A 661 27.28 40.97 10.41
CA ARG A 661 26.31 40.38 9.45
C ARG A 661 26.23 38.86 9.13
N HIS A 662 25.12 38.29 9.59
CA HIS A 662 24.18 37.37 8.90
C HIS A 662 24.52 35.90 8.61
N SER A 663 23.41 35.16 8.44
CA SER A 663 23.23 33.79 7.93
C SER A 663 23.60 32.64 8.87
N TYR A 664 22.62 31.78 9.13
CA TYR A 664 22.78 30.49 9.79
C TYR A 664 22.27 29.42 8.83
N THR A 665 23.18 28.61 8.29
CA THR A 665 22.85 27.39 7.53
C THR A 665 23.63 26.23 8.16
N PRO A 666 22.98 25.08 8.48
CA PRO A 666 23.62 24.05 9.30
C PRO A 666 24.31 22.97 8.46
N SER A 667 25.58 22.67 8.74
CA SER A 667 26.15 21.31 8.64
C SER A 667 27.57 21.23 9.23
N THR A 668 27.84 20.14 9.97
CA THR A 668 29.13 19.40 10.14
C THR A 668 30.45 20.23 10.21
N PHE A 669 31.24 20.16 11.29
CA PHE A 669 31.79 18.91 11.85
C PHE A 669 32.08 18.96 13.38
N GLU A 670 32.20 17.75 13.94
CA GLU A 670 32.80 17.34 15.21
C GLU A 670 33.49 18.37 16.13
N SER A 671 33.03 18.47 17.38
CA SER A 671 33.69 17.79 18.53
C SER A 671 33.03 18.16 19.87
N HIS A 672 32.83 17.17 20.75
CA HIS A 672 32.33 17.37 22.12
C HIS A 672 33.16 16.51 23.10
N PRO A 673 33.52 17.01 24.30
CA PRO A 673 34.23 16.21 25.30
C PRO A 673 33.30 15.17 25.91
N VAL A 674 33.71 13.90 25.87
CA VAL A 674 32.89 12.76 26.35
C VAL A 674 32.90 12.70 27.88
N VAL A 675 31.74 12.99 28.49
CA VAL A 675 31.48 12.64 29.90
C VAL A 675 31.31 11.12 29.99
N THR A 676 32.33 10.43 30.53
CA THR A 676 32.34 8.96 30.61
C THR A 676 31.42 8.48 31.74
N MET A 677 30.13 8.33 31.45
CA MET A 677 29.23 7.51 32.27
C MET A 677 29.65 6.04 32.13
N ALA A 678 29.90 5.36 33.25
CA ALA A 678 30.25 3.94 33.24
C ALA A 678 29.05 3.10 32.80
N LEU A 679 29.08 2.62 31.54
CA LEU A 679 28.07 1.74 30.99
C LEU A 679 28.03 0.40 31.75
N PRO A 680 26.84 -0.17 32.03
CA PRO A 680 26.74 -1.52 32.58
C PRO A 680 27.32 -2.52 31.58
N CYS A 681 28.38 -3.22 31.99
CA CYS A 681 29.06 -4.22 31.16
C CYS A 681 28.24 -5.52 31.09
N PHE A 682 27.49 -5.67 30.01
CA PHE A 682 26.85 -6.93 29.64
C PHE A 682 27.82 -7.81 28.84
N GLN A 683 27.83 -9.11 29.11
CA GLN A 683 28.48 -10.10 28.25
C GLN A 683 27.42 -10.93 27.52
N VAL A 684 27.67 -11.22 26.26
CA VAL A 684 26.82 -12.08 25.44
C VAL A 684 27.44 -13.47 25.38
N PHE A 685 26.60 -14.49 25.53
CA PHE A 685 26.98 -15.90 25.46
C PHE A 685 26.07 -16.64 24.47
N ALA A 686 26.54 -17.74 23.93
CA ALA A 686 25.69 -18.69 23.23
C ALA A 686 24.75 -19.39 24.23
N GLY A 687 23.43 -19.25 24.05
CA GLY A 687 22.43 -19.94 24.86
C GLY A 687 22.22 -21.41 24.46
N TYR A 688 22.59 -21.76 23.21
CA TYR A 688 22.42 -23.09 22.63
C TYR A 688 23.60 -23.44 21.71
N ASP A 689 23.84 -24.73 21.48
CA ASP A 689 24.79 -25.22 20.47
C ASP A 689 24.30 -24.84 19.05
N PHE A 690 25.19 -24.29 18.24
CA PHE A 690 24.94 -23.99 16.82
C PHE A 690 26.06 -24.56 15.96
N THR A 691 25.72 -25.28 14.89
CA THR A 691 26.70 -25.85 13.96
C THR A 691 26.59 -25.16 12.61
N ALA A 692 27.65 -24.44 12.23
CA ALA A 692 27.78 -23.77 10.95
C ALA A 692 27.65 -24.75 9.77
N ARG A 693 26.92 -24.34 8.73
CA ARG A 693 26.67 -25.11 7.50
C ARG A 693 27.30 -24.48 6.26
N SER A 694 27.91 -23.31 6.40
CA SER A 694 28.58 -22.56 5.33
C SER A 694 29.82 -21.85 5.86
N SER A 695 30.67 -21.37 4.95
CA SER A 695 31.86 -20.54 5.23
C SER A 695 31.58 -19.16 5.81
N HIS A 696 30.30 -18.81 6.02
CA HIS A 696 29.86 -17.51 6.53
C HIS A 696 29.12 -17.61 7.87
N GLU A 697 28.97 -18.83 8.40
CA GLU A 697 28.44 -19.12 9.73
C GLU A 697 29.60 -19.50 10.67
N VAL A 698 29.45 -19.27 11.99
CA VAL A 698 30.43 -19.71 12.99
C VAL A 698 29.77 -20.65 14.01
N SER A 699 30.37 -21.82 14.24
CA SER A 699 29.83 -22.81 15.18
C SER A 699 30.04 -22.38 16.63
N LEU A 700 28.96 -22.36 17.41
CA LEU A 700 28.94 -22.00 18.84
C LEU A 700 28.64 -23.21 19.71
N ARG A 701 29.12 -23.21 20.95
CA ARG A 701 28.67 -24.13 22.01
C ARG A 701 27.92 -23.39 23.11
N ALA A 702 26.88 -24.00 23.69
CA ALA A 702 26.14 -23.42 24.80
C ALA A 702 27.08 -23.04 25.96
N GLY A 703 26.92 -21.83 26.50
CA GLY A 703 27.79 -21.25 27.53
C GLY A 703 29.08 -20.60 27.01
N GLU A 704 29.34 -20.60 25.70
CA GLU A 704 30.50 -19.93 25.10
C GLU A 704 30.34 -18.40 25.08
N PRO A 705 31.34 -17.60 25.49
CA PRO A 705 31.30 -16.15 25.34
C PRO A 705 31.41 -15.73 23.87
N VAL A 706 30.54 -14.83 23.44
CA VAL A 706 30.40 -14.40 22.04
C VAL A 706 30.42 -12.88 21.98
N ARG A 707 31.20 -12.31 21.07
CA ARG A 707 31.17 -10.86 20.82
C ARG A 707 30.25 -10.57 19.64
N VAL A 708 29.13 -9.90 19.88
CA VAL A 708 28.30 -9.35 18.80
C VAL A 708 29.03 -8.18 18.16
N LEU A 709 29.17 -8.22 16.83
CA LEU A 709 29.71 -7.14 16.01
C LEU A 709 28.56 -6.31 15.41
N GLU A 710 27.54 -6.99 14.87
CA GLU A 710 26.31 -6.38 14.34
C GLU A 710 25.10 -7.20 14.83
N PRO A 711 24.04 -6.58 15.38
CA PRO A 711 22.86 -7.29 15.91
C PRO A 711 21.83 -7.67 14.81
N HIS A 712 22.23 -7.57 13.55
CA HIS A 712 21.46 -7.87 12.35
C HIS A 712 22.40 -8.39 11.24
N ASP A 713 21.85 -8.94 10.16
CA ASP A 713 22.63 -9.16 8.93
C ASP A 713 22.89 -7.85 8.16
N LYS A 714 23.64 -7.92 7.05
CA LYS A 714 23.93 -6.75 6.18
C LYS A 714 22.70 -6.09 5.54
N ARG A 715 21.52 -6.73 5.65
CA ARG A 715 20.24 -6.25 5.13
C ARG A 715 19.31 -5.76 6.25
N GLY A 716 19.82 -5.66 7.48
CA GLY A 716 19.08 -5.15 8.64
C GLY A 716 18.11 -6.15 9.26
N ASN A 717 18.22 -7.46 8.95
CA ASN A 717 17.38 -8.50 9.52
C ASN A 717 17.85 -8.87 10.95
N PRO A 718 17.06 -8.61 12.01
CA PRO A 718 17.48 -8.85 13.39
C PRO A 718 17.45 -10.33 13.81
N GLU A 719 16.96 -11.25 12.96
CA GLU A 719 16.93 -12.69 13.27
C GLU A 719 18.33 -13.35 13.21
N TRP A 720 19.33 -12.66 12.65
CA TRP A 720 20.73 -13.10 12.58
C TRP A 720 21.65 -12.00 13.11
N SER A 721 22.70 -12.36 13.87
CA SER A 721 23.74 -11.44 14.33
C SER A 721 25.08 -11.82 13.70
N LEU A 722 25.88 -10.82 13.29
CA LEU A 722 27.29 -11.02 12.99
C LEU A 722 28.05 -11.12 14.31
N VAL A 723 28.76 -12.23 14.53
CA VAL A 723 29.49 -12.46 15.78
C VAL A 723 30.94 -12.88 15.57
N GLU A 724 31.75 -12.65 16.59
CA GLU A 724 33.14 -13.05 16.72
C GLU A 724 33.26 -14.03 17.90
N ALA A 725 33.64 -15.28 17.61
CA ALA A 725 33.81 -16.37 18.56
C ALA A 725 35.07 -17.17 18.19
N ARG A 726 35.94 -17.48 19.17
CA ARG A 726 37.26 -18.13 18.95
C ARG A 726 38.13 -17.47 17.87
N ALA A 727 38.03 -16.14 17.73
CA ALA A 727 38.63 -15.34 16.65
C ALA A 727 38.18 -15.69 15.22
N GLN A 728 37.12 -16.49 15.06
CA GLN A 728 36.38 -16.65 13.80
C GLN A 728 35.19 -15.69 13.78
N ARG A 729 34.85 -15.18 12.60
CA ARG A 729 33.71 -14.29 12.38
C ARG A 729 32.70 -14.97 11.47
N GLY A 730 31.42 -14.90 11.85
CA GLY A 730 30.34 -15.48 11.07
C GLY A 730 28.97 -15.10 11.62
N TYR A 731 27.93 -15.41 10.85
CA TYR A 731 26.55 -15.21 11.25
C TYR A 731 26.05 -16.37 12.11
N VAL A 732 25.24 -16.02 13.12
CA VAL A 732 24.50 -16.97 13.96
C VAL A 732 23.09 -16.43 14.18
N PRO A 733 22.08 -17.28 14.43
CA PRO A 733 20.74 -16.79 14.72
C PRO A 733 20.74 -15.97 16.03
N SER A 734 20.18 -14.76 16.02
CA SER A 734 20.21 -13.85 17.18
C SER A 734 19.53 -14.46 18.42
N ASN A 735 18.55 -15.36 18.22
CA ASN A 735 17.88 -16.08 19.30
C ASN A 735 18.69 -17.23 19.90
N TYR A 736 19.90 -17.51 19.40
CA TYR A 736 20.88 -18.41 20.03
C TYR A 736 21.84 -17.65 20.95
N LEU A 737 21.67 -16.33 21.10
CA LEU A 737 22.48 -15.48 21.98
C LEU A 737 21.71 -15.09 23.24
N THR A 738 22.41 -15.05 24.37
CA THR A 738 21.89 -14.71 25.70
C THR A 738 22.76 -13.62 26.33
N VAL A 739 22.13 -12.55 26.82
CA VAL A 739 22.82 -11.42 27.44
C VAL A 739 22.79 -11.58 28.96
N LEU A 740 23.96 -11.54 29.61
CA LEU A 740 24.09 -11.61 31.07
C LEU A 740 24.77 -10.34 31.63
N PRO A 741 24.30 -9.77 32.75
CA PRO A 741 24.99 -8.68 33.44
C PRO A 741 26.25 -9.22 34.11
N SER A 742 27.41 -8.59 33.85
CA SER A 742 28.66 -9.01 34.49
C SER A 742 28.79 -8.42 35.89
N VAL A 743 29.10 -9.27 36.88
CA VAL A 743 29.36 -8.86 38.26
C VAL A 743 30.83 -8.51 38.40
N VAL A 744 31.16 -7.22 38.34
CA VAL A 744 32.52 -6.71 38.50
C VAL A 744 32.84 -6.55 40.00
N ALA A 745 33.76 -7.36 40.50
CA ALA A 745 34.42 -7.10 41.79
C ALA A 745 35.39 -5.91 41.65
N PRO A 746 35.54 -5.04 42.66
CA PRO A 746 36.39 -3.85 42.56
C PRO A 746 37.88 -4.23 42.41
N PRO A 747 38.63 -3.62 41.48
CA PRO A 747 40.04 -3.95 41.27
C PRO A 747 40.92 -3.45 42.41
N SER A 748 41.79 -4.32 42.92
CA SER A 748 42.89 -3.94 43.81
C SER A 748 43.97 -3.19 43.02
N SER A 749 44.42 -2.06 43.55
CA SER A 749 45.46 -1.24 42.92
C SER A 749 46.87 -1.78 43.21
N PRO A 750 47.71 -2.01 42.19
CA PRO A 750 49.16 -2.15 42.36
C PRO A 750 49.86 -0.79 42.29
N PHE A 751 50.83 -0.58 43.18
CA PHE A 751 51.69 0.61 43.24
C PHE A 751 52.39 0.91 41.90
N ARG A 752 52.40 2.19 41.49
CA ARG A 752 53.57 3.05 41.75
C ARG A 752 53.24 4.54 41.76
#